data_AF-A0A9P7KQJ1-F1
#
_entry.id   AF-A0A9P7KQJ1-F1
#
_cell.length_a   1.000
_cell.length_b   1.000
_cell.length_c   1.000
_cell.angle_alpha   90.00
_cell.angle_beta   90.00
_cell.angle_gamma   90.00
#
_symmetry.space_group_name_H-M   'P 1'
#
loop_
_entity.id
_entity.type
_entity.pdbx_description
1 polymer ?
#
loop_
_entity_poly.entity_id
_entity_poly.type
_entity_poly.pdbx_seq_one_letter_code
_entity_poly.pdbx_strand_id
1 'polypeptide(L)'
;MHIPSYVELNQLQGAHFATLAGALRNILNTDIALITYAQVIDGLPTADVAWDQYANKRHPDNPVNNHKTLCDGVLEKAKEFRANFAMGDVKMDREKVDRYKKTDPSPRSFRLRLIEMTACALHQIAVRLSQMENLHDPSTTNGYDIEGTTKWERSPDQWVRTAPWPTMFIKTNFTAYEQYPHGIDDIIGYWAENRILGGVALFDHSQSWEADDEPNVYFICTRANVTFRQTVKIYRPSILYQFFQDLKTDNESIHLRLFQSIRSHLTMALPPGITEVRPEGYFVGSSSLTDEGHIRNPMCVEGSRCYICRFPIDREKDKIVTLTPDGRVSSPFTLYHEKYYAPLYIDKSLNMSFRHCLYPYCAHKSGLAVAFHAECTRMAARFGKALTEYRSLTEYTYQPASLDYERRRAVIRRLVENALRKEYGKLSPELWHMISNDDDLIRLYTIAEMSLLRGEIELSADPSTSVWITRVNFDGVEYVSSLSNFPRPESRQAWESISLSAGQFLYISNDYLGIRQVISDPSRAKSDAICPEHWKTVPIDGQMLLFTGDGLKLRELTTPSIYSRVEWPYPMTSFEIETMSFYFAGWGEGQTVARMRALAFNESGTTGYSVCWAGHEMVSLHAHRSIQYSDSQGSLWNEAPPSEYEDRSHLKWTYHPIDQDEYIQQIWIRGSDMYGTTKPLPTQSEGGLGFHFSTPWGLQTYKRPSDIALGFVTSKGRTIVAGSFPAHHGEHTPFSKHRGWLLVARTDTDDPIRIFFSPSTHGIPLIAAPAMPAGNGITPPLVQIPLSAMPRFNPLHTVHFSSASLENVVGVMVCRSKSEKDTAVIRDFDLENECMNETRYKKVAGLLLQYANGSQASVGCFRFDWSEPPLETVNSRGLFVGTRPGKIAQIPPHVAAVDVKPPETKDEWTWRELPWKGTLEWWFSPYSLDTSIAHVA
;
A
#
# COMPACT_ATOMS: atom_id res chain seq x y z
N MET A 1 29.83 -0.06 12.10
CA MET A 1 30.29 0.75 10.95
C MET A 1 31.64 1.35 11.31
N HIS A 2 32.64 1.16 10.47
CA HIS A 2 33.92 1.87 10.61
C HIS A 2 33.69 3.30 10.10
N ILE A 3 33.81 4.31 10.94
CA ILE A 3 33.75 5.70 10.47
C ILE A 3 35.05 5.96 9.70
N PRO A 4 35.01 6.30 8.40
CA PRO A 4 36.23 6.55 7.64
C PRO A 4 36.98 7.77 8.20
N SER A 5 38.31 7.69 8.28
CA SER A 5 39.12 8.86 8.60
C SER A 5 39.36 9.64 7.32
N TYR A 6 38.87 10.89 7.24
CA TYR A 6 39.05 11.72 6.05
C TYR A 6 40.33 12.56 6.11
N VAL A 7 41.01 12.70 4.97
CA VAL A 7 42.21 13.53 4.78
C VAL A 7 42.09 14.39 3.52
N GLU A 8 42.77 15.54 3.51
CA GLU A 8 42.81 16.45 2.35
C GLU A 8 43.73 15.90 1.25
N LEU A 9 43.35 16.10 -0.02
CA LEU A 9 44.14 15.59 -1.16
C LEU A 9 45.50 16.31 -1.36
N ASN A 10 45.73 17.44 -0.70
CA ASN A 10 47.03 18.13 -0.68
C ASN A 10 48.14 17.32 0.02
N GLN A 11 47.79 16.24 0.73
CA GLN A 11 48.75 15.31 1.33
C GLN A 11 49.40 14.36 0.31
N LEU A 12 48.93 14.33 -0.94
CA LEU A 12 49.61 13.65 -2.04
C LEU A 12 50.82 14.48 -2.49
N GLN A 13 51.89 13.79 -2.89
CA GLN A 13 53.13 14.43 -3.36
C GLN A 13 53.56 13.86 -4.72
N GLY A 14 54.41 14.60 -5.44
CA GLY A 14 55.05 14.13 -6.66
C GLY A 14 54.07 13.74 -7.77
N ALA A 15 54.34 12.61 -8.43
CA ALA A 15 53.59 12.14 -9.60
C ALA A 15 52.12 11.84 -9.30
N HIS A 16 51.80 11.29 -8.12
CA HIS A 16 50.42 10.99 -7.70
C HIS A 16 49.56 12.25 -7.61
N PHE A 17 50.10 13.31 -7.00
CA PHE A 17 49.39 14.60 -6.91
C PHE A 17 49.18 15.21 -8.29
N ALA A 18 50.24 15.29 -9.10
CA ALA A 18 50.18 15.91 -10.43
C ALA A 18 49.17 15.20 -11.34
N THR A 19 49.14 13.86 -11.31
CA THR A 19 48.27 13.05 -12.16
C THR A 19 46.79 13.18 -11.77
N LEU A 20 46.48 13.12 -10.47
CA LEU A 20 45.11 13.29 -9.98
C LEU A 20 44.60 14.72 -10.14
N ALA A 21 45.44 15.72 -9.85
CA ALA A 21 45.10 17.12 -10.04
C ALA A 21 44.84 17.44 -11.53
N GLY A 22 45.64 16.87 -12.43
CA GLY A 22 45.41 16.95 -13.88
C GLY A 22 44.07 16.35 -14.29
N ALA A 23 43.78 15.11 -13.86
CA ALA A 23 42.52 14.44 -14.17
C ALA A 23 41.29 15.22 -13.69
N LEU A 24 41.32 15.72 -12.45
CA LEU A 24 40.21 16.49 -11.89
C LEU A 24 40.03 17.83 -12.60
N ARG A 25 41.10 18.58 -12.86
CA ARG A 25 41.02 19.85 -13.60
C ARG A 25 40.45 19.65 -15.00
N ASN A 26 40.89 18.59 -15.70
CA ASN A 26 40.38 18.27 -17.02
C ASN A 26 38.86 18.00 -17.01
N ILE A 27 38.37 17.22 -16.04
CA ILE A 27 36.95 16.91 -15.92
C ILE A 27 36.14 18.15 -15.50
N LEU A 28 36.62 18.91 -14.49
CA LEU A 28 35.96 20.11 -14.00
C LEU A 28 35.87 21.22 -15.06
N ASN A 29 36.79 21.25 -16.02
CA ASN A 29 36.77 22.20 -17.14
C ASN A 29 35.71 21.90 -18.20
N THR A 30 34.97 20.81 -18.09
CA THR A 30 33.92 20.47 -19.06
C THR A 30 32.57 21.10 -18.74
N ASP A 31 31.76 21.33 -19.77
CA ASP A 31 30.43 21.91 -19.62
C ASP A 31 29.49 21.00 -18.82
N ILE A 32 29.62 19.68 -18.96
CA ILE A 32 28.78 18.74 -18.20
C ILE A 32 29.08 18.81 -16.70
N ALA A 33 30.35 18.96 -16.30
CA ALA A 33 30.72 19.14 -14.90
C ALA A 33 30.23 20.49 -14.38
N LEU A 34 30.41 21.57 -15.15
CA LEU A 34 29.91 22.90 -14.80
C LEU A 34 28.39 22.90 -14.59
N ILE A 35 27.62 22.37 -15.54
CA ILE A 35 26.16 22.34 -15.49
C ILE A 35 25.67 21.40 -14.37
N THR A 36 26.33 20.27 -14.15
CA THR A 36 25.95 19.34 -13.08
C THR A 36 26.12 19.99 -11.70
N TYR A 37 27.27 20.61 -11.44
CA TYR A 37 27.50 21.29 -10.16
C TYR A 37 26.68 22.57 -10.02
N ALA A 38 26.39 23.28 -11.12
CA ALA A 38 25.44 24.38 -11.11
C ALA A 38 24.06 23.91 -10.61
N GLN A 39 23.54 22.78 -11.11
CA GLN A 39 22.27 22.23 -10.59
C GLN A 39 22.35 21.85 -9.11
N VAL A 40 23.47 21.28 -8.64
CA VAL A 40 23.65 21.02 -7.19
C VAL A 40 23.57 22.31 -6.37
N ILE A 41 24.18 23.41 -6.84
CA ILE A 41 24.12 24.74 -6.20
C ILE A 41 22.72 25.37 -6.31
N ASP A 42 22.00 25.12 -7.40
CA ASP A 42 20.60 25.49 -7.55
C ASP A 42 19.78 24.84 -6.44
N GLY A 43 20.01 23.55 -6.18
CA GLY A 43 19.31 22.75 -5.18
C GLY A 43 18.23 21.85 -5.78
N LEU A 44 17.88 22.05 -7.06
CA LEU A 44 17.02 21.17 -7.84
C LEU A 44 17.61 20.89 -9.24
N PRO A 45 17.40 19.67 -9.79
CA PRO A 45 17.75 19.40 -11.18
C PRO A 45 16.78 20.12 -12.12
N THR A 46 17.24 20.46 -13.33
CA THR A 46 16.35 20.91 -14.41
C THR A 46 15.43 19.77 -14.84
N ALA A 47 14.26 20.11 -15.38
CA ALA A 47 13.22 19.17 -15.76
C ALA A 47 13.74 18.05 -16.68
N ASP A 48 14.46 18.41 -17.74
CA ASP A 48 15.06 17.47 -18.68
C ASP A 48 16.01 16.47 -17.99
N VAL A 49 16.82 16.97 -17.06
CA VAL A 49 17.75 16.16 -16.26
C VAL A 49 17.01 15.30 -15.24
N ALA A 50 15.89 15.78 -14.70
CA ALA A 50 15.03 15.02 -13.83
C ALA A 50 14.35 13.85 -14.57
N TRP A 51 14.05 13.96 -15.86
CA TRP A 51 13.44 12.87 -16.63
C TRP A 51 14.44 11.88 -17.24
N ASP A 52 15.73 12.23 -17.27
CA ASP A 52 16.80 11.44 -17.88
C ASP A 52 17.20 10.20 -17.05
N GLN A 53 16.27 9.26 -16.84
CA GLN A 53 16.48 8.01 -16.10
C GLN A 53 15.60 6.82 -16.57
N TYR A 54 16.09 5.58 -16.44
CA TYR A 54 15.43 4.33 -16.89
C TYR A 54 14.09 4.00 -16.22
N ALA A 55 13.97 4.26 -14.93
CA ALA A 55 12.79 3.97 -14.15
C ALA A 55 12.41 5.25 -13.40
N ASN A 56 11.38 5.95 -13.88
CA ASN A 56 10.95 7.18 -13.26
C ASN A 56 9.70 6.94 -12.40
N LYS A 57 9.83 7.21 -11.10
CA LYS A 57 8.68 7.25 -10.16
C LYS A 57 8.02 8.64 -10.12
N ARG A 58 8.51 9.61 -10.89
CA ARG A 58 8.01 10.98 -10.92
C ARG A 58 6.71 11.07 -11.70
N HIS A 59 5.82 11.90 -11.19
CA HIS A 59 4.58 12.24 -11.86
C HIS A 59 4.82 13.39 -12.86
N PRO A 60 4.13 13.41 -14.02
CA PRO A 60 4.15 14.55 -14.95
C PRO A 60 3.68 15.89 -14.38
N ASP A 61 3.08 15.90 -13.19
CA ASP A 61 2.60 17.14 -12.53
C ASP A 61 3.54 17.64 -11.42
N ASN A 62 4.67 16.97 -11.17
CA ASN A 62 5.62 17.44 -10.15
C ASN A 62 6.16 18.84 -10.51
N PRO A 63 6.27 19.80 -9.55
CA PRO A 63 6.71 21.17 -9.82
C PRO A 63 8.06 21.28 -10.53
N VAL A 64 8.95 20.29 -10.37
CA VAL A 64 10.23 20.19 -11.09
C VAL A 64 10.09 20.26 -12.61
N ASN A 65 8.92 19.91 -13.15
CA ASN A 65 8.68 19.95 -14.60
C ASN A 65 8.63 21.36 -15.17
N ASN A 66 8.48 22.36 -14.30
CA ASN A 66 8.55 23.78 -14.66
C ASN A 66 9.96 24.34 -14.53
N HIS A 67 10.87 23.64 -13.83
CA HIS A 67 12.27 24.03 -13.65
C HIS A 67 13.08 23.78 -14.94
N LYS A 68 12.85 24.57 -15.98
CA LYS A 68 13.41 24.35 -17.33
C LYS A 68 14.83 24.88 -17.48
N THR A 69 15.23 25.82 -16.65
CA THR A 69 16.52 26.51 -16.71
C THR A 69 17.05 26.72 -15.29
N LEU A 70 18.37 26.84 -15.14
CA LEU A 70 19.01 27.20 -13.88
C LEU A 70 18.50 28.56 -13.38
N CYS A 71 18.41 28.71 -12.05
CA CYS A 71 18.06 29.96 -11.41
C CYS A 71 19.16 31.03 -11.59
N ASP A 72 18.78 32.30 -11.46
CA ASP A 72 19.68 33.43 -11.67
C ASP A 72 20.88 33.39 -10.71
N GLY A 73 22.08 33.67 -11.24
CA GLY A 73 23.32 33.69 -10.46
C GLY A 73 23.94 32.33 -10.14
N VAL A 74 23.21 31.21 -10.30
CA VAL A 74 23.69 29.85 -10.03
C VAL A 74 24.89 29.49 -10.92
N LEU A 75 24.79 29.77 -12.23
CA LEU A 75 25.84 29.45 -13.19
C LEU A 75 27.13 30.24 -12.90
N GLU A 76 27.02 31.49 -12.45
CA GLU A 76 28.18 32.31 -12.11
C GLU A 76 28.87 31.80 -10.84
N LYS A 77 28.10 31.40 -9.81
CA LYS A 77 28.67 30.71 -8.63
C LYS A 77 29.39 29.41 -9.01
N ALA A 78 28.84 28.62 -9.93
CA ALA A 78 29.50 27.39 -10.39
C ALA A 78 30.80 27.68 -11.15
N LYS A 79 30.85 28.76 -11.95
CA LYS A 79 32.07 29.22 -12.63
C LYS A 79 33.11 29.73 -11.63
N GLU A 80 32.70 30.45 -10.60
CA GLU A 80 33.56 30.92 -9.52
C GLU A 80 34.18 29.74 -8.76
N PHE A 81 33.36 28.75 -8.37
CA PHE A 81 33.85 27.51 -7.76
C PHE A 81 34.89 26.82 -8.64
N ARG A 82 34.61 26.68 -9.93
CA ARG A 82 35.55 26.06 -10.89
C ARG A 82 36.87 26.83 -11.00
N ALA A 83 36.81 28.16 -11.04
CA ALA A 83 38.00 29.00 -11.15
C ALA A 83 38.88 28.94 -9.88
N ASN A 84 38.25 28.83 -8.71
CA ASN A 84 38.92 28.84 -7.41
C ASN A 84 39.19 27.44 -6.84
N PHE A 85 38.90 26.37 -7.58
CA PHE A 85 39.03 24.99 -7.10
C PHE A 85 40.47 24.66 -6.67
N ALA A 86 40.66 24.27 -5.41
CA ALA A 86 41.92 23.77 -4.89
C ALA A 86 41.81 22.29 -4.46
N MET A 87 42.89 21.52 -4.63
CA MET A 87 42.90 20.10 -4.22
C MET A 87 42.69 19.92 -2.71
N GLY A 88 43.10 20.89 -1.88
CA GLY A 88 42.88 20.86 -0.44
C GLY A 88 41.40 20.94 -0.03
N ASP A 89 40.53 21.38 -0.95
CA ASP A 89 39.10 21.50 -0.70
C ASP A 89 38.36 20.16 -0.68
N VAL A 90 38.99 19.10 -1.19
CA VAL A 90 38.40 17.76 -1.29
C VAL A 90 38.96 16.87 -0.18
N LYS A 91 38.06 16.36 0.66
CA LYS A 91 38.37 15.38 1.71
C LYS A 91 38.05 13.99 1.22
N MET A 92 38.97 13.04 1.43
CA MET A 92 38.81 11.65 1.01
C MET A 92 39.20 10.67 2.11
N ASP A 93 38.65 9.47 2.03
CA ASP A 93 39.01 8.36 2.91
C ASP A 93 40.52 8.10 2.87
N ARG A 94 41.16 8.17 4.04
CA ARG A 94 42.58 7.94 4.27
C ARG A 94 43.02 6.60 3.69
N GLU A 95 42.21 5.55 3.82
CA GLU A 95 42.61 4.23 3.31
C GLU A 95 42.77 4.26 1.78
N LYS A 96 41.86 4.92 1.07
CA LYS A 96 41.94 5.09 -0.39
C LYS A 96 43.17 5.91 -0.80
N VAL A 97 43.43 7.01 -0.08
CA VAL A 97 44.60 7.87 -0.31
C VAL A 97 45.91 7.10 -0.08
N ASP A 98 46.00 6.34 1.01
CA ASP A 98 47.20 5.57 1.35
C ASP A 98 47.45 4.43 0.36
N ARG A 99 46.39 3.76 -0.12
CA ARG A 99 46.51 2.75 -1.18
C ARG A 99 46.97 3.36 -2.51
N TYR A 100 46.46 4.54 -2.87
CA TYR A 100 46.92 5.24 -4.06
C TYR A 100 48.40 5.62 -3.97
N LYS A 101 48.85 6.17 -2.83
CA LYS A 101 50.27 6.51 -2.56
C LYS A 101 51.23 5.33 -2.72
N LYS A 102 50.79 4.12 -2.35
CA LYS A 102 51.61 2.89 -2.40
C LYS A 102 51.75 2.31 -3.80
N THR A 103 50.98 2.77 -4.78
CA THR A 103 51.00 2.21 -6.13
C THR A 103 51.99 2.97 -7.01
N ASP A 104 52.90 2.29 -7.71
CA ASP A 104 53.82 2.95 -8.64
C ASP A 104 53.07 3.64 -9.78
N PRO A 105 53.54 4.72 -10.43
CA PRO A 105 52.78 5.46 -11.46
C PRO A 105 52.60 4.78 -12.85
N SER A 106 53.34 3.71 -13.12
CA SER A 106 53.37 3.02 -14.44
C SER A 106 52.43 1.81 -14.67
N PRO A 107 52.04 1.01 -13.66
CA PRO A 107 51.21 -0.18 -13.81
C PRO A 107 49.71 0.13 -13.96
N ARG A 108 48.96 -0.89 -14.38
CA ARG A 108 47.50 -0.85 -14.54
C ARG A 108 46.77 -0.56 -13.22
N SER A 109 47.26 -1.09 -12.11
CA SER A 109 46.77 -0.83 -10.75
C SER A 109 46.72 0.65 -10.40
N PHE A 110 47.72 1.44 -10.80
CA PHE A 110 47.74 2.89 -10.57
C PHE A 110 46.63 3.59 -11.34
N ARG A 111 46.37 3.14 -12.57
CA ARG A 111 45.29 3.68 -13.40
C ARG A 111 43.93 3.39 -12.78
N LEU A 112 43.72 2.17 -12.27
CA LEU A 112 42.50 1.80 -11.56
C LEU A 112 42.30 2.63 -10.29
N ARG A 113 43.35 2.82 -9.48
CA ARG A 113 43.31 3.67 -8.29
C ARG A 113 43.12 5.14 -8.65
N LEU A 114 43.68 5.63 -9.76
CA LEU A 114 43.40 6.99 -10.24
C LEU A 114 41.92 7.16 -10.59
N ILE A 115 41.30 6.17 -11.25
CA ILE A 115 39.86 6.21 -11.55
C ILE A 115 39.04 6.22 -10.26
N GLU A 116 39.39 5.39 -9.27
CA GLU A 116 38.74 5.37 -7.94
C GLU A 116 38.85 6.73 -7.23
N MET A 117 40.05 7.30 -7.20
CA MET A 117 40.31 8.62 -6.60
C MET A 117 39.56 9.74 -7.33
N THR A 118 39.49 9.67 -8.66
CA THR A 118 38.79 10.68 -9.49
C THR A 118 37.27 10.62 -9.25
N ALA A 119 36.67 9.43 -9.30
CA ALA A 119 35.24 9.25 -9.06
C ALA A 119 34.84 9.71 -7.65
N CYS A 120 35.59 9.26 -6.64
CA CYS A 120 35.34 9.65 -5.25
C CYS A 120 35.53 11.17 -5.03
N ALA A 121 36.51 11.81 -5.67
CA ALA A 121 36.71 13.25 -5.54
C ALA A 121 35.55 14.04 -6.18
N LEU A 122 35.04 13.63 -7.34
CA LEU A 122 33.87 14.27 -7.96
C LEU A 122 32.60 14.13 -7.10
N HIS A 123 32.41 12.96 -6.49
CA HIS A 123 31.36 12.71 -5.51
C HIS A 123 31.49 13.65 -4.30
N GLN A 124 32.67 13.74 -3.70
CA GLN A 124 32.93 14.58 -2.53
C GLN A 124 32.80 16.07 -2.83
N ILE A 125 33.09 16.51 -4.06
CA ILE A 125 32.80 17.88 -4.49
C ILE A 125 31.29 18.14 -4.49
N ALA A 126 30.48 17.21 -5.02
CA ALA A 126 29.02 17.36 -4.99
C ALA A 126 28.46 17.37 -3.56
N VAL A 127 28.93 16.47 -2.68
CA VAL A 127 28.57 16.46 -1.25
C VAL A 127 28.86 17.80 -0.59
N ARG A 128 30.04 18.38 -0.86
CA ARG A 128 30.41 19.68 -0.30
C ARG A 128 29.52 20.81 -0.84
N LEU A 129 29.20 20.79 -2.13
CA LEU A 129 28.36 21.82 -2.76
C LEU A 129 26.90 21.73 -2.29
N SER A 130 26.37 20.52 -2.05
CA SER A 130 25.00 20.36 -1.54
C SER A 130 24.82 20.83 -0.10
N GLN A 131 25.91 20.88 0.66
CA GLN A 131 25.96 21.40 2.03
C GLN A 131 26.07 22.93 2.09
N MET A 132 26.29 23.60 0.95
CA MET A 132 26.27 25.06 0.88
C MET A 132 24.83 25.58 0.77
N GLU A 133 24.65 26.89 0.98
CA GLU A 133 23.36 27.53 0.78
C GLU A 133 22.92 27.44 -0.69
N ASN A 134 21.76 26.82 -0.91
CA ASN A 134 21.15 26.67 -2.23
C ASN A 134 20.60 28.01 -2.74
N LEU A 135 20.63 28.19 -4.06
CA LEU A 135 20.20 29.42 -4.73
C LEU A 135 18.84 29.32 -5.45
N HIS A 136 18.07 28.26 -5.19
CA HIS A 136 16.81 28.01 -5.86
C HIS A 136 15.85 29.19 -5.75
N ASP A 137 15.31 29.64 -6.89
CA ASP A 137 14.20 30.60 -6.95
C ASP A 137 12.87 29.84 -7.17
N PRO A 138 11.94 29.85 -6.18
CA PRO A 138 10.63 29.21 -6.29
C PRO A 138 9.80 29.66 -7.49
N SER A 139 10.08 30.82 -8.10
CA SER A 139 9.40 31.28 -9.32
C SER A 139 9.56 30.30 -10.49
N THR A 140 10.64 29.53 -10.49
CA THR A 140 10.98 28.56 -11.55
C THR A 140 10.28 27.21 -11.38
N THR A 141 9.55 27.01 -10.29
CA THR A 141 8.89 25.76 -9.88
C THR A 141 7.44 26.02 -9.43
N ASN A 142 6.75 26.95 -10.09
CA ASN A 142 5.36 27.34 -9.76
C ASN A 142 5.15 27.79 -8.30
N GLY A 143 6.15 28.45 -7.70
CA GLY A 143 6.11 28.97 -6.34
C GLY A 143 6.51 27.97 -5.26
N TYR A 144 6.95 26.76 -5.62
CA TYR A 144 7.41 25.75 -4.67
C TYR A 144 8.91 25.88 -4.39
N ASP A 145 9.30 25.92 -3.12
CA ASP A 145 10.72 25.81 -2.76
C ASP A 145 11.26 24.38 -2.97
N ILE A 146 12.53 24.16 -2.63
CA ILE A 146 13.20 22.85 -2.78
C ILE A 146 12.45 21.76 -2.01
N GLU A 147 12.04 22.07 -0.77
CA GLU A 147 11.33 21.12 0.10
C GLU A 147 9.93 20.81 -0.45
N GLY A 148 9.18 21.84 -0.83
CA GLY A 148 7.86 21.72 -1.43
C GLY A 148 7.86 20.96 -2.75
N THR A 149 8.91 21.11 -3.56
CA THR A 149 9.09 20.36 -4.81
C THR A 149 9.49 18.89 -4.56
N THR A 150 10.36 18.66 -3.58
CA THR A 150 10.86 17.31 -3.24
C THR A 150 9.80 16.46 -2.55
N LYS A 151 9.08 17.07 -1.58
CA LYS A 151 7.97 16.45 -0.85
C LYS A 151 6.64 16.60 -1.59
N TRP A 152 6.66 17.08 -2.83
CA TRP A 152 5.45 17.20 -3.62
C TRP A 152 4.82 15.82 -3.80
N GLU A 153 3.58 15.70 -3.34
CA GLU A 153 2.78 14.51 -3.53
C GLU A 153 1.65 14.82 -4.50
N ARG A 154 1.39 13.86 -5.39
CA ARG A 154 0.19 13.89 -6.23
C ARG A 154 -1.04 13.93 -5.34
N SER A 155 -2.05 14.70 -5.73
CA SER A 155 -3.38 14.64 -5.12
C SER A 155 -3.88 13.18 -5.17
N PRO A 156 -4.10 12.52 -4.03
CA PRO A 156 -4.11 11.06 -3.94
C PRO A 156 -5.14 10.40 -4.86
N ASP A 157 -4.69 9.68 -5.89
CA ASP A 157 -5.51 8.81 -6.73
C ASP A 157 -5.11 7.34 -6.53
N GLN A 158 -5.64 6.46 -7.37
CA GLN A 158 -6.00 5.08 -7.08
C GLN A 158 -4.84 4.08 -6.98
N TRP A 159 -3.60 4.56 -7.05
CA TRP A 159 -2.39 3.75 -7.14
C TRP A 159 -1.48 4.01 -5.94
N VAL A 160 -0.63 3.02 -5.65
CA VAL A 160 0.34 2.97 -4.55
C VAL A 160 0.90 4.36 -4.21
N ARG A 161 0.63 4.86 -2.99
CA ARG A 161 1.33 6.03 -2.42
C ARG A 161 2.81 5.67 -2.39
N THR A 162 3.56 6.25 -3.31
CA THR A 162 5.00 6.09 -3.33
C THR A 162 5.55 7.24 -2.50
N ALA A 163 6.15 6.94 -1.34
CA ALA A 163 6.72 7.98 -0.49
C ALA A 163 7.66 8.87 -1.32
N PRO A 164 7.56 10.21 -1.20
CA PRO A 164 8.46 11.11 -1.91
C PRO A 164 9.90 10.82 -1.50
N TRP A 165 10.80 10.95 -2.46
CA TRP A 165 12.22 10.73 -2.23
C TRP A 165 12.82 11.86 -1.38
N PRO A 166 13.89 11.61 -0.62
CA PRO A 166 14.50 12.62 0.25
C PRO A 166 15.20 13.75 -0.52
N THR A 167 15.42 13.60 -1.83
CA THR A 167 16.01 14.60 -2.71
C THR A 167 15.57 14.39 -4.16
N MET A 168 15.57 15.46 -4.96
CA MET A 168 15.36 15.38 -6.42
C MET A 168 16.61 14.95 -7.19
N PHE A 169 17.79 14.94 -6.57
CA PHE A 169 19.01 14.39 -7.16
C PHE A 169 19.14 12.89 -6.88
N ILE A 170 18.14 12.10 -7.28
CA ILE A 170 18.10 10.69 -6.91
C ILE A 170 18.51 9.76 -8.05
N LYS A 171 19.14 8.66 -7.64
CA LYS A 171 19.37 7.46 -8.44
C LYS A 171 18.68 6.28 -7.77
N THR A 172 17.80 5.57 -8.48
CA THR A 172 16.98 4.46 -7.93
C THR A 172 17.78 3.35 -7.23
N ASN A 173 19.06 3.20 -7.57
CA ASN A 173 19.92 2.14 -7.04
C ASN A 173 20.82 2.61 -5.87
N PHE A 174 20.87 3.91 -5.56
CA PHE A 174 21.76 4.53 -4.57
C PHE A 174 20.94 5.40 -3.61
N THR A 175 19.96 4.79 -2.96
CA THR A 175 18.95 5.48 -2.13
C THR A 175 19.09 5.20 -0.64
N ALA A 176 20.09 4.40 -0.25
CA ALA A 176 20.31 3.98 1.13
C ALA A 176 21.07 5.04 1.96
N TYR A 177 20.58 6.30 1.95
CA TYR A 177 21.25 7.44 2.62
C TYR A 177 21.55 7.18 4.10
N GLU A 178 20.70 6.44 4.80
CA GLU A 178 20.91 6.06 6.20
C GLU A 178 22.20 5.25 6.44
N GLN A 179 22.76 4.64 5.38
CA GLN A 179 23.99 3.86 5.44
C GLN A 179 25.24 4.67 5.04
N TYR A 180 25.07 5.86 4.49
CA TYR A 180 26.18 6.67 3.96
C TYR A 180 26.71 7.67 4.99
N PRO A 181 28.03 7.95 5.03
CA PRO A 181 28.62 8.83 6.03
C PRO A 181 28.04 10.25 6.09
N HIS A 182 27.58 10.78 4.95
CA HIS A 182 26.99 12.11 4.80
C HIS A 182 25.50 12.07 4.46
N GLY A 183 24.82 10.93 4.67
CA GLY A 183 23.37 10.86 4.54
C GLY A 183 22.88 11.16 3.11
N ILE A 184 21.98 12.15 3.00
CA ILE A 184 21.34 12.53 1.73
C ILE A 184 22.35 13.14 0.76
N ASP A 185 23.38 13.84 1.25
CA ASP A 185 24.41 14.45 0.41
C ASP A 185 25.17 13.41 -0.43
N ASP A 186 25.38 12.21 0.11
CA ASP A 186 26.00 11.11 -0.64
C ASP A 186 25.12 10.65 -1.81
N ILE A 187 23.78 10.75 -1.71
CA ILE A 187 22.89 10.49 -2.86
C ILE A 187 23.17 11.52 -3.97
N ILE A 188 23.32 12.79 -3.61
CA ILE A 188 23.63 13.88 -4.55
C ILE A 188 25.02 13.67 -5.19
N GLY A 189 25.99 13.21 -4.39
CA GLY A 189 27.31 12.79 -4.85
C GLY A 189 27.25 11.74 -5.96
N TYR A 190 26.51 10.65 -5.72
CA TYR A 190 26.34 9.58 -6.71
C TYR A 190 25.56 10.03 -7.95
N TRP A 191 24.60 10.94 -7.78
CA TRP A 191 23.89 11.55 -8.91
C TRP A 191 24.83 12.38 -9.78
N ALA A 192 25.69 13.20 -9.17
CA ALA A 192 26.66 14.02 -9.90
C ALA A 192 27.70 13.14 -10.63
N GLU A 193 28.20 12.09 -9.97
CA GLU A 193 29.11 11.12 -10.57
C GLU A 193 28.48 10.46 -11.82
N ASN A 194 27.23 10.02 -11.72
CA ASN A 194 26.48 9.44 -12.84
C ASN A 194 26.34 10.42 -14.02
N ARG A 195 26.18 11.72 -13.76
CA ARG A 195 26.05 12.73 -14.83
C ARG A 195 27.39 13.06 -15.48
N ILE A 196 28.43 13.28 -14.67
CA ILE A 196 29.75 13.72 -15.13
C ILE A 196 30.50 12.58 -15.82
N LEU A 197 30.54 11.40 -15.19
CA LEU A 197 31.26 10.24 -15.74
C LEU A 197 30.38 9.36 -16.63
N GLY A 198 29.07 9.63 -16.71
CA GLY A 198 28.12 8.80 -17.46
C GLY A 198 27.73 7.50 -16.76
N GLY A 199 28.07 7.34 -15.47
CA GLY A 199 27.69 6.23 -14.61
C GLY A 199 28.41 6.33 -13.26
N VAL A 200 27.91 5.64 -12.24
CA VAL A 200 28.63 5.51 -10.96
C VAL A 200 29.63 4.36 -11.09
N ALA A 201 30.89 4.63 -10.80
CA ALA A 201 32.01 3.71 -10.79
C ALA A 201 31.98 2.85 -9.53
N LEU A 202 31.80 1.55 -9.72
CA LEU A 202 31.86 0.54 -8.68
C LEU A 202 33.08 -0.33 -8.91
N PHE A 203 33.85 -0.48 -7.84
CA PHE A 203 35.07 -1.27 -7.84
C PHE A 203 34.79 -2.59 -7.14
N ASP A 204 35.18 -3.69 -7.80
CA ASP A 204 35.13 -5.01 -7.19
C ASP A 204 36.19 -5.08 -6.06
N HIS A 205 35.75 -5.26 -4.82
CA HIS A 205 36.66 -5.47 -3.69
C HIS A 205 36.69 -6.93 -3.25
N SER A 206 36.24 -7.86 -4.10
CA SER A 206 36.19 -9.29 -3.79
C SER A 206 37.54 -9.98 -3.73
N GLN A 207 38.57 -9.35 -4.24
CA GLN A 207 39.95 -9.82 -4.18
C GLN A 207 40.86 -8.68 -3.73
N SER A 208 41.98 -9.02 -3.09
CA SER A 208 43.04 -8.05 -2.79
C SER A 208 43.63 -7.52 -4.09
N TRP A 209 43.76 -6.20 -4.24
CA TRP A 209 44.32 -5.58 -5.44
C TRP A 209 45.85 -5.72 -5.44
N GLU A 210 46.35 -6.95 -5.51
CA GLU A 210 47.76 -7.28 -5.73
C GLU A 210 48.04 -7.46 -7.23
N ALA A 211 49.32 -7.37 -7.63
CA ALA A 211 49.75 -6.99 -8.97
C ALA A 211 49.21 -7.83 -10.17
N ASP A 212 48.71 -9.06 -9.94
CA ASP A 212 48.24 -9.95 -11.00
C ASP A 212 46.73 -10.30 -10.94
N ASP A 213 46.01 -10.01 -9.85
CA ASP A 213 44.58 -10.28 -9.67
C ASP A 213 43.81 -8.97 -9.40
N GLU A 214 43.78 -8.10 -10.41
CA GLU A 214 43.15 -6.79 -10.32
C GLU A 214 41.61 -6.84 -10.52
N PRO A 215 40.85 -6.00 -9.81
CA PRO A 215 39.40 -6.03 -9.82
C PRO A 215 38.77 -5.48 -11.11
N ASN A 216 37.53 -5.88 -11.35
CA ASN A 216 36.70 -5.27 -12.38
C ASN A 216 36.15 -3.92 -11.91
N VAL A 217 36.09 -2.95 -12.82
CA VAL A 217 35.38 -1.68 -12.62
C VAL A 217 34.10 -1.72 -13.44
N TYR A 218 32.99 -1.36 -12.79
CA TYR A 218 31.67 -1.32 -13.37
C TYR A 218 31.14 0.11 -13.33
N PHE A 219 30.66 0.61 -14.47
CA PHE A 219 29.90 1.85 -14.49
C PHE A 219 28.42 1.52 -14.54
N ILE A 220 27.68 1.93 -13.51
CA ILE A 220 26.22 1.81 -13.48
C ILE A 220 25.62 3.12 -13.96
N CYS A 221 25.12 3.11 -15.20
CA CYS A 221 24.45 4.23 -15.83
C CYS A 221 22.94 4.07 -15.75
N THR A 222 22.25 5.11 -15.30
CA THR A 222 20.79 5.12 -15.23
C THR A 222 20.12 5.95 -16.32
N ARG A 223 20.89 6.57 -17.22
CA ARG A 223 20.39 7.52 -18.23
C ARG A 223 19.96 6.79 -19.50
N ALA A 224 18.66 6.76 -19.78
CA ALA A 224 18.09 5.99 -20.88
C ALA A 224 18.53 6.49 -22.26
N ASN A 225 18.74 7.80 -22.39
CA ASN A 225 19.14 8.45 -23.64
C ASN A 225 20.64 8.35 -23.95
N VAL A 226 21.39 7.69 -23.06
CA VAL A 226 22.86 7.68 -23.03
C VAL A 226 23.39 6.30 -23.42
N THR A 227 22.96 5.25 -22.72
CA THR A 227 23.31 3.86 -23.06
C THR A 227 22.17 2.93 -22.69
N PHE A 228 21.81 2.00 -23.59
CA PHE A 228 20.84 0.92 -23.32
C PHE A 228 21.29 -0.08 -22.24
N ARG A 229 22.59 -0.05 -21.86
CA ARG A 229 23.18 -0.95 -20.86
C ARG A 229 23.23 -0.28 -19.49
N GLN A 230 22.49 -0.82 -18.52
CA GLN A 230 22.47 -0.32 -17.14
C GLN A 230 23.82 -0.50 -16.41
N THR A 231 24.58 -1.54 -16.76
CA THR A 231 25.91 -1.82 -16.20
C THR A 231 26.91 -2.07 -17.32
N VAL A 232 28.06 -1.41 -17.28
CA VAL A 232 29.16 -1.61 -18.23
C VAL A 232 30.44 -1.99 -17.49
N LYS A 233 30.96 -3.19 -17.78
CA LYS A 233 32.26 -3.66 -17.29
C LYS A 233 33.40 -3.09 -18.15
N ILE A 234 34.41 -2.52 -17.52
CA ILE A 234 35.59 -2.00 -18.23
C ILE A 234 36.69 -3.06 -18.30
N TYR A 235 37.01 -3.50 -19.52
CA TYR A 235 38.04 -4.50 -19.78
C TYR A 235 39.46 -3.90 -19.96
N ARG A 236 39.56 -2.61 -20.30
CA ARG A 236 40.85 -1.91 -20.54
C ARG A 236 40.91 -0.56 -19.82
N PRO A 237 41.38 -0.52 -18.55
CA PRO A 237 41.50 0.73 -17.76
C PRO A 237 42.43 1.78 -18.39
N SER A 238 43.34 1.37 -19.29
CA SER A 238 44.22 2.26 -20.04
C SER A 238 43.46 3.29 -20.88
N ILE A 239 42.29 2.92 -21.42
CA ILE A 239 41.46 3.82 -22.23
C ILE A 239 40.85 4.92 -21.35
N LEU A 240 40.35 4.57 -20.16
CA LEU A 240 39.80 5.55 -19.22
C LEU A 240 40.88 6.46 -18.64
N TYR A 241 42.05 5.90 -18.32
CA TYR A 241 43.20 6.66 -17.89
C TYR A 241 43.61 7.70 -18.93
N GLN A 242 43.78 7.26 -20.18
CA GLN A 242 44.16 8.16 -21.27
C GLN A 242 43.08 9.21 -21.53
N PHE A 243 41.81 8.83 -21.42
CA PHE A 243 40.68 9.76 -21.50
C PHE A 243 40.73 10.84 -20.41
N PHE A 244 40.96 10.50 -19.14
CA PHE A 244 41.06 11.50 -18.07
C PHE A 244 42.27 12.44 -18.23
N GLN A 245 43.36 11.96 -18.84
CA GLN A 245 44.57 12.76 -19.05
C GLN A 245 44.52 13.61 -20.34
N ASP A 246 43.85 13.14 -21.40
CA ASP A 246 43.88 13.74 -22.75
C ASP A 246 42.61 14.57 -23.09
N LEU A 247 41.71 14.81 -22.13
CA LEU A 247 40.54 15.68 -22.29
C LEU A 247 40.96 17.11 -22.68
N LYS A 248 41.01 17.40 -23.98
CA LYS A 248 41.13 18.75 -24.54
C LYS A 248 39.76 19.42 -24.57
N THR A 249 39.77 20.76 -24.42
CA THR A 249 38.63 21.69 -24.35
C THR A 249 37.78 21.73 -25.64
N ASP A 250 37.27 20.59 -26.09
CA ASP A 250 36.29 20.53 -27.18
C ASP A 250 34.88 20.34 -26.60
N ASN A 251 33.93 21.09 -27.15
CA ASN A 251 32.51 21.28 -26.76
C ASN A 251 31.62 20.02 -26.73
N GLU A 252 32.16 18.80 -26.75
CA GLU A 252 31.37 17.56 -26.77
C GLU A 252 31.32 16.86 -25.40
N SER A 253 30.15 16.32 -25.03
CA SER A 253 29.94 15.73 -23.70
C SER A 253 30.89 14.54 -23.41
N ILE A 254 31.54 14.55 -22.24
CA ILE A 254 32.43 13.48 -21.70
C ILE A 254 31.81 12.09 -21.91
N HIS A 255 30.51 11.97 -21.58
CA HIS A 255 29.73 10.75 -21.68
C HIS A 255 29.74 10.14 -23.11
N LEU A 256 29.56 10.96 -24.16
CA LEU A 256 29.46 10.45 -25.53
C LEU A 256 30.76 9.79 -25.99
N ARG A 257 31.92 10.35 -25.60
CA ARG A 257 33.24 9.78 -25.91
C ARG A 257 33.53 8.51 -25.11
N LEU A 258 33.18 8.49 -23.82
CA LEU A 258 33.35 7.29 -22.97
C LEU A 258 32.58 6.09 -23.55
N PHE A 259 31.31 6.30 -23.92
CA PHE A 259 30.48 5.24 -24.49
C PHE A 259 30.81 4.93 -25.95
N GLN A 260 31.17 5.90 -26.80
CA GLN A 260 31.62 5.64 -28.18
C GLN A 260 32.92 4.83 -28.23
N SER A 261 33.91 5.15 -27.38
CA SER A 261 35.18 4.41 -27.29
C SER A 261 34.99 2.99 -26.75
N ILE A 262 33.94 2.72 -25.99
CA ILE A 262 33.57 1.38 -25.52
C ILE A 262 32.73 0.63 -26.58
N ARG A 263 31.89 1.35 -27.35
CA ARG A 263 31.05 0.81 -28.43
C ARG A 263 31.87 0.24 -29.59
N SER A 264 33.02 0.86 -29.91
CA SER A 264 33.92 0.41 -31.00
C SER A 264 34.56 -0.97 -30.77
N HIS A 265 34.40 -1.56 -29.57
CA HIS A 265 35.01 -2.83 -29.21
C HIS A 265 34.03 -3.95 -28.81
N LEU A 266 32.71 -3.75 -28.95
CA LEU A 266 31.70 -4.73 -28.55
C LEU A 266 30.54 -4.79 -29.56
N THR A 267 30.65 -5.62 -30.59
CA THR A 267 29.53 -5.99 -31.49
C THR A 267 28.71 -7.13 -30.91
N MET A 268 27.39 -6.98 -30.77
CA MET A 268 26.38 -8.01 -31.07
C MET A 268 24.95 -7.44 -30.99
N ALA A 269 24.11 -7.97 -31.88
CA ALA A 269 22.79 -7.50 -32.29
C ALA A 269 21.65 -7.79 -31.29
N LEU A 270 20.61 -6.95 -31.32
CA LEU A 270 19.31 -7.20 -30.68
C LEU A 270 18.29 -7.66 -31.75
N PRO A 271 17.42 -8.64 -31.46
CA PRO A 271 16.29 -8.95 -32.32
C PRO A 271 15.08 -8.05 -32.02
N PRO A 272 14.20 -7.77 -33.01
CA PRO A 272 13.07 -6.85 -32.87
C PRO A 272 11.78 -7.53 -32.35
N GLY A 273 11.03 -6.76 -31.57
CA GLY A 273 9.56 -6.64 -31.53
C GLY A 273 8.71 -7.91 -31.55
N ILE A 274 8.05 -8.19 -30.42
CA ILE A 274 6.93 -9.14 -30.35
C ILE A 274 5.63 -8.37 -30.59
N THR A 275 4.96 -8.65 -31.70
CA THR A 275 3.55 -8.35 -31.96
C THR A 275 2.66 -9.31 -31.18
N GLU A 276 1.59 -8.80 -30.55
CA GLU A 276 0.59 -9.59 -29.82
C GLU A 276 -0.11 -10.60 -30.74
N VAL A 277 0.25 -11.88 -30.60
CA VAL A 277 -0.48 -13.02 -31.14
C VAL A 277 -1.10 -13.76 -29.95
N ARG A 278 -2.38 -14.13 -30.06
CA ARG A 278 -3.11 -14.86 -29.00
C ARG A 278 -2.34 -16.12 -28.58
N PRO A 279 -2.16 -16.39 -27.27
CA PRO A 279 -1.42 -17.57 -26.81
C PRO A 279 -2.15 -18.88 -27.17
N GLU A 280 -1.40 -19.90 -27.60
CA GLU A 280 -1.94 -21.24 -27.85
C GLU A 280 -2.62 -21.81 -26.58
N GLY A 281 -3.80 -22.42 -26.73
CA GLY A 281 -4.52 -23.11 -25.64
C GLY A 281 -5.66 -22.34 -24.96
N TYR A 282 -5.90 -21.07 -25.34
CA TYR A 282 -7.03 -20.27 -24.85
C TYR A 282 -8.21 -20.29 -25.81
N PHE A 283 -9.41 -20.44 -25.26
CA PHE A 283 -10.66 -20.40 -26.02
C PHE A 283 -11.65 -19.39 -25.40
N VAL A 284 -12.33 -18.62 -26.26
CA VAL A 284 -13.47 -17.76 -25.88
C VAL A 284 -14.74 -18.53 -26.24
N GLY A 285 -15.36 -19.17 -25.25
CA GLY A 285 -16.69 -19.74 -25.43
C GLY A 285 -17.75 -18.66 -25.29
N SER A 286 -18.51 -18.38 -26.35
CA SER A 286 -19.80 -17.71 -26.17
C SER A 286 -20.71 -18.63 -25.36
N SER A 287 -21.59 -18.08 -24.52
CA SER A 287 -22.49 -18.81 -23.63
C SER A 287 -23.57 -19.66 -24.35
N SER A 288 -23.42 -19.93 -25.64
CA SER A 288 -24.30 -20.76 -26.46
C SER A 288 -23.48 -21.69 -27.36
N LEU A 289 -22.93 -22.76 -26.80
CA LEU A 289 -22.47 -23.93 -27.55
C LEU A 289 -23.21 -25.15 -27.01
N THR A 290 -24.45 -25.29 -27.44
CA THR A 290 -25.15 -26.58 -27.50
C THR A 290 -24.88 -27.15 -28.89
N ASP A 291 -23.80 -27.92 -29.02
CA ASP A 291 -23.81 -29.20 -29.74
C ASP A 291 -22.38 -29.77 -29.83
N GLU A 292 -22.30 -31.06 -29.49
CA GLU A 292 -21.18 -31.99 -29.68
C GLU A 292 -19.83 -31.68 -28.99
N GLY A 293 -19.79 -31.95 -27.69
CA GLY A 293 -18.57 -32.14 -26.92
C GLY A 293 -18.74 -31.66 -25.48
N HIS A 294 -18.98 -32.58 -24.54
CA HIS A 294 -19.10 -32.25 -23.11
C HIS A 294 -17.78 -31.67 -22.56
N ILE A 295 -17.56 -30.36 -22.68
CA ILE A 295 -16.54 -29.67 -21.88
C ILE A 295 -17.09 -29.67 -20.45
N ARG A 296 -16.49 -30.50 -19.59
CA ARG A 296 -16.78 -30.51 -18.14
C ARG A 296 -16.65 -29.08 -17.60
N ASN A 297 -17.51 -28.70 -16.65
CA ASN A 297 -17.50 -27.36 -16.04
C ASN A 297 -16.05 -26.98 -15.65
N PRO A 298 -15.53 -25.84 -16.12
CA PRO A 298 -14.15 -25.42 -15.86
C PRO A 298 -13.88 -25.23 -14.36
N MET A 299 -12.72 -25.67 -13.91
CA MET A 299 -12.23 -25.45 -12.55
C MET A 299 -11.82 -23.99 -12.38
N CYS A 300 -12.36 -23.33 -11.34
CA CYS A 300 -12.00 -21.94 -11.00
C CYS A 300 -10.58 -21.97 -10.39
N VAL A 301 -9.73 -21.00 -10.75
CA VAL A 301 -8.36 -20.84 -10.27
C VAL A 301 -8.28 -19.58 -9.42
N GLU A 302 -7.81 -19.73 -8.19
CA GLU A 302 -7.39 -18.61 -7.37
C GLU A 302 -6.00 -18.15 -7.82
N GLY A 303 -5.98 -17.05 -8.57
CA GLY A 303 -4.79 -16.53 -9.25
C GLY A 303 -4.26 -15.23 -8.67
N SER A 304 -4.63 -14.88 -7.45
CA SER A 304 -4.20 -13.62 -6.82
C SER A 304 -2.72 -13.67 -6.42
N ARG A 305 -2.25 -14.81 -5.90
CA ARG A 305 -0.92 -14.98 -5.30
C ARG A 305 -0.37 -16.37 -5.53
N CYS A 306 0.95 -16.50 -5.49
CA CYS A 306 1.62 -17.79 -5.55
C CYS A 306 1.62 -18.49 -4.19
N TYR A 307 1.08 -19.71 -4.13
CA TYR A 307 1.04 -20.57 -2.93
C TYR A 307 2.38 -21.23 -2.55
N ILE A 308 3.51 -20.67 -3.04
CA ILE A 308 4.86 -21.03 -2.59
C ILE A 308 5.52 -19.75 -2.07
N CYS A 309 5.75 -18.76 -2.93
CA CYS A 309 6.51 -17.57 -2.54
C CYS A 309 5.64 -16.48 -1.89
N ARG A 310 4.31 -16.64 -1.93
CA ARG A 310 3.27 -15.73 -1.38
C ARG A 310 3.22 -14.33 -2.01
N PHE A 311 3.97 -14.10 -3.08
CA PHE A 311 3.93 -12.85 -3.84
C PHE A 311 2.78 -12.84 -4.86
N PRO A 312 2.27 -11.65 -5.23
CA PRO A 312 1.24 -11.50 -6.26
C PRO A 312 1.68 -12.13 -7.59
N ILE A 313 0.70 -12.62 -8.35
CA ILE A 313 0.89 -13.11 -9.71
C ILE A 313 0.52 -12.00 -10.70
N ASP A 314 1.47 -11.57 -11.53
CA ASP A 314 1.22 -10.64 -12.64
C ASP A 314 0.52 -11.41 -13.76
N ARG A 315 -0.76 -11.12 -13.97
CA ARG A 315 -1.62 -11.82 -14.94
C ARG A 315 -1.15 -11.69 -16.39
N GLU A 316 -0.43 -10.62 -16.72
CA GLU A 316 0.04 -10.34 -18.07
C GLU A 316 1.43 -10.95 -18.33
N LYS A 317 2.25 -11.08 -17.28
CA LYS A 317 3.67 -11.48 -17.42
C LYS A 317 3.98 -12.86 -16.88
N ASP A 318 3.32 -13.28 -15.79
CA ASP A 318 3.69 -14.49 -15.08
C ASP A 318 3.02 -15.73 -15.67
N LYS A 319 3.83 -16.74 -15.95
CA LYS A 319 3.35 -18.11 -16.17
C LYS A 319 3.10 -18.76 -14.81
N ILE A 320 1.97 -19.43 -14.69
CA ILE A 320 1.55 -20.15 -13.51
C ILE A 320 1.41 -21.63 -13.76
N VAL A 321 1.52 -22.41 -12.68
CA VAL A 321 1.13 -23.80 -12.57
C VAL A 321 0.03 -23.86 -11.52
N THR A 322 -0.98 -24.72 -11.71
CA THR A 322 -2.08 -24.86 -10.75
C THR A 322 -2.06 -26.23 -10.09
N LEU A 323 -2.40 -26.27 -8.79
CA LEU A 323 -2.66 -27.50 -8.04
C LEU A 323 -4.16 -27.60 -7.78
N THR A 324 -4.74 -28.70 -8.25
CA THR A 324 -6.16 -29.00 -8.08
C THR A 324 -6.44 -29.56 -6.67
N PRO A 325 -7.69 -29.52 -6.17
CA PRO A 325 -8.04 -30.07 -4.87
C PRO A 325 -7.72 -31.57 -4.69
N ASP A 326 -7.73 -32.34 -5.78
CA ASP A 326 -7.36 -33.76 -5.80
C ASP A 326 -5.85 -34.01 -6.01
N GLY A 327 -5.02 -32.96 -5.91
CA GLY A 327 -3.56 -33.06 -5.91
C GLY A 327 -2.90 -33.17 -7.28
N ARG A 328 -3.64 -32.94 -8.38
CA ARG A 328 -3.08 -32.94 -9.73
C ARG A 328 -2.49 -31.57 -10.08
N VAL A 329 -1.45 -31.58 -10.91
CA VAL A 329 -0.67 -30.37 -11.26
C VAL A 329 -0.80 -30.09 -12.75
N SER A 330 -1.15 -28.86 -13.11
CA SER A 330 -1.32 -28.46 -14.52
C SER A 330 0.02 -28.20 -15.23
N SER A 331 -0.04 -28.20 -16.56
CA SER A 331 0.99 -27.59 -17.41
C SER A 331 1.05 -26.07 -17.18
N PRO A 332 2.19 -25.39 -17.40
CA PRO A 332 2.30 -23.94 -17.22
C PRO A 332 1.47 -23.12 -18.22
N PHE A 333 0.77 -22.08 -17.75
CA PHE A 333 -0.05 -21.17 -18.57
C PHE A 333 -0.18 -19.77 -17.93
N THR A 334 -0.68 -18.75 -18.62
CA THR A 334 -0.88 -17.38 -18.08
C THR A 334 -2.33 -17.12 -17.67
N LEU A 335 -2.59 -16.27 -16.68
CA LEU A 335 -3.99 -15.93 -16.34
C LEU A 335 -4.48 -14.77 -17.20
N TYR A 336 -4.90 -15.07 -18.42
CA TYR A 336 -5.38 -14.05 -19.35
C TYR A 336 -6.78 -13.53 -18.96
N HIS A 337 -7.00 -12.22 -19.08
CA HIS A 337 -8.27 -11.54 -18.80
C HIS A 337 -8.60 -10.53 -19.90
N GLU A 338 -9.76 -10.65 -20.55
CA GLU A 338 -10.28 -9.60 -21.43
C GLU A 338 -11.40 -8.83 -20.71
N LYS A 339 -11.52 -7.51 -20.93
CA LYS A 339 -12.48 -6.60 -20.25
C LYS A 339 -13.93 -7.10 -20.20
N TYR A 340 -14.33 -8.01 -21.10
CA TYR A 340 -15.70 -8.50 -21.23
C TYR A 340 -15.85 -10.02 -21.06
N TYR A 341 -14.76 -10.79 -20.99
CA TYR A 341 -14.80 -12.26 -20.89
C TYR A 341 -13.59 -12.83 -20.13
N ALA A 342 -13.84 -13.90 -19.38
CA ALA A 342 -12.79 -14.68 -18.72
C ALA A 342 -12.48 -15.92 -19.59
N PRO A 343 -11.38 -15.90 -20.37
CA PRO A 343 -11.05 -16.98 -21.29
C PRO A 343 -10.74 -18.28 -20.54
N LEU A 344 -11.03 -19.40 -21.19
CA LEU A 344 -10.79 -20.74 -20.65
C LEU A 344 -9.44 -21.25 -21.16
N TYR A 345 -8.60 -21.72 -20.25
CA TYR A 345 -7.39 -22.47 -20.59
C TYR A 345 -7.69 -23.96 -20.56
N ILE A 346 -7.31 -24.71 -21.61
CA ILE A 346 -7.51 -26.16 -21.66
C ILE A 346 -6.17 -26.87 -21.50
N ASP A 347 -6.03 -27.59 -20.39
CA ASP A 347 -4.90 -28.45 -20.15
C ASP A 347 -5.16 -29.84 -20.77
N LYS A 348 -4.47 -30.10 -21.89
CA LYS A 348 -4.57 -31.38 -22.60
C LYS A 348 -4.02 -32.56 -21.78
N SER A 349 -3.04 -32.32 -20.91
CA SER A 349 -2.40 -33.38 -20.10
C SER A 349 -3.31 -33.87 -18.99
N LEU A 350 -4.07 -32.95 -18.37
CA LEU A 350 -5.05 -33.28 -17.33
C LEU A 350 -6.44 -33.58 -17.89
N ASN A 351 -6.67 -33.28 -19.17
CA ASN A 351 -8.00 -33.26 -19.80
C ASN A 351 -8.99 -32.41 -18.99
N MET A 352 -8.56 -31.21 -18.59
CA MET A 352 -9.30 -30.29 -17.72
C MET A 352 -9.23 -28.87 -18.27
N SER A 353 -10.27 -28.08 -18.00
CA SER A 353 -10.29 -26.65 -18.30
C SER A 353 -10.21 -25.83 -17.02
N PHE A 354 -9.44 -24.76 -17.07
CA PHE A 354 -9.21 -23.82 -16.00
C PHE A 354 -9.74 -22.45 -16.39
N ARG A 355 -10.28 -21.73 -15.41
CA ARG A 355 -10.70 -20.34 -15.57
C ARG A 355 -10.28 -19.51 -14.37
N HIS A 356 -9.91 -18.26 -14.59
CA HIS A 356 -9.64 -17.37 -13.48
C HIS A 356 -10.92 -17.08 -12.68
N CYS A 357 -10.85 -17.17 -11.35
CA CYS A 357 -11.95 -16.81 -10.49
C CYS A 357 -12.02 -15.28 -10.34
N LEU A 358 -12.90 -14.64 -11.10
CA LEU A 358 -13.10 -13.17 -11.10
C LEU A 358 -14.39 -12.74 -10.43
N TYR A 359 -15.35 -13.66 -10.35
CA TYR A 359 -16.70 -13.32 -9.95
C TYR A 359 -16.86 -13.69 -8.48
N PRO A 360 -17.28 -12.75 -7.61
CA PRO A 360 -17.60 -13.04 -6.22
C PRO A 360 -18.55 -14.23 -6.11
N TYR A 361 -19.46 -14.35 -7.08
CA TYR A 361 -20.47 -15.40 -7.17
C TYR A 361 -19.99 -16.72 -7.87
N CYS A 362 -18.68 -16.99 -8.08
CA CYS A 362 -18.24 -18.30 -8.62
C CYS A 362 -18.53 -19.39 -7.57
N ALA A 363 -19.53 -20.23 -7.81
CA ALA A 363 -19.91 -21.32 -6.91
C ALA A 363 -18.91 -22.50 -6.85
N HIS A 364 -17.73 -22.37 -7.49
CA HIS A 364 -16.66 -23.38 -7.55
C HIS A 364 -17.13 -24.83 -7.70
N LYS A 365 -18.15 -25.08 -8.54
CA LYS A 365 -18.81 -26.39 -8.66
C LYS A 365 -17.85 -27.54 -8.99
N SER A 366 -16.75 -27.23 -9.68
CA SER A 366 -15.69 -28.18 -10.06
C SER A 366 -14.46 -28.12 -9.14
N GLY A 367 -14.53 -27.40 -8.02
CA GLY A 367 -13.41 -27.11 -7.12
C GLY A 367 -12.70 -25.79 -7.43
N LEU A 368 -11.82 -25.39 -6.51
CA LEU A 368 -10.93 -24.23 -6.59
C LEU A 368 -9.49 -24.73 -6.63
N ALA A 369 -8.79 -24.48 -7.74
CA ALA A 369 -7.36 -24.73 -7.84
C ALA A 369 -6.58 -23.52 -7.34
N VAL A 370 -5.42 -23.77 -6.74
CA VAL A 370 -4.50 -22.71 -6.28
C VAL A 370 -3.35 -22.55 -7.27
N ALA A 371 -2.86 -21.32 -7.43
CA ALA A 371 -1.82 -20.99 -8.40
C ALA A 371 -0.42 -20.87 -7.77
N PHE A 372 0.59 -21.21 -8.56
CA PHE A 372 2.02 -21.04 -8.26
C PHE A 372 2.70 -20.39 -9.45
N HIS A 373 3.70 -19.52 -9.24
CA HIS A 373 4.59 -19.15 -10.33
C HIS A 373 5.27 -20.41 -10.87
N ALA A 374 5.29 -20.56 -12.19
CA ALA A 374 5.93 -21.70 -12.84
C ALA A 374 7.42 -21.81 -12.47
N GLU A 375 8.10 -20.67 -12.30
CA GLU A 375 9.50 -20.65 -11.86
C GLU A 375 9.65 -21.05 -10.39
N CYS A 376 8.75 -20.60 -9.49
CA CYS A 376 8.75 -21.06 -8.10
C CYS A 376 8.60 -22.59 -8.02
N THR A 377 7.75 -23.20 -8.85
CA THR A 377 7.63 -24.67 -8.93
C THR A 377 8.93 -25.33 -9.38
N ARG A 378 9.65 -24.74 -10.35
CA ARG A 378 10.97 -25.24 -10.78
C ARG A 378 12.03 -25.12 -9.69
N MET A 379 12.04 -24.01 -8.94
CA MET A 379 12.94 -23.82 -7.80
C MET A 379 12.62 -24.83 -6.68
N ALA A 380 11.35 -24.97 -6.32
CA ALA A 380 10.85 -25.88 -5.29
C ALA A 380 11.20 -27.35 -5.57
N ALA A 381 11.12 -27.77 -6.84
CA ALA A 381 11.48 -29.12 -7.27
C ALA A 381 12.93 -29.50 -6.95
N ARG A 382 13.86 -28.53 -6.91
CA ARG A 382 15.28 -28.77 -6.55
C ARG A 382 15.47 -29.18 -5.09
N PHE A 383 14.52 -28.83 -4.23
CA PHE A 383 14.54 -29.20 -2.81
C PHE A 383 13.80 -30.51 -2.52
N GLY A 384 13.18 -31.13 -3.53
CA GLY A 384 12.52 -32.44 -3.41
C GLY A 384 11.21 -32.46 -2.60
N LYS A 385 10.67 -31.30 -2.21
CA LYS A 385 9.36 -31.19 -1.54
C LYS A 385 8.20 -31.13 -2.54
N ALA A 386 7.08 -31.78 -2.22
CA ALA A 386 5.88 -31.73 -3.04
C ALA A 386 5.15 -30.39 -2.92
N LEU A 387 4.43 -29.97 -3.97
CA LEU A 387 3.65 -28.72 -3.96
C LEU A 387 2.58 -28.68 -2.86
N THR A 388 2.04 -29.84 -2.48
CA THR A 388 1.09 -29.98 -1.38
C THR A 388 1.68 -29.59 -0.02
N GLU A 389 2.98 -29.83 0.20
CA GLU A 389 3.67 -29.44 1.43
C GLU A 389 3.91 -27.93 1.50
N TYR A 390 4.23 -27.29 0.37
CA TYR A 390 4.34 -25.82 0.34
C TYR A 390 2.99 -25.16 0.55
N ARG A 391 1.93 -25.74 -0.03
CA ARG A 391 0.56 -25.27 0.21
C ARG A 391 0.24 -25.28 1.70
N SER A 392 0.46 -26.39 2.42
CA SER A 392 0.12 -26.45 3.86
C SER A 392 0.87 -25.41 4.69
N LEU A 393 2.11 -25.07 4.34
CA LEU A 393 2.93 -24.06 5.04
C LEU A 393 2.48 -22.61 4.80
N THR A 394 1.90 -22.34 3.62
CA THR A 394 1.64 -20.97 3.13
C THR A 394 0.17 -20.63 2.96
N GLU A 395 -0.71 -21.63 3.06
CA GLU A 395 -2.16 -21.45 3.08
C GLU A 395 -2.52 -20.52 4.24
N TYR A 396 -3.31 -19.51 3.95
CA TYR A 396 -3.73 -18.52 4.94
C TYR A 396 -5.11 -18.87 5.48
N THR A 397 -5.33 -18.61 6.76
CA THR A 397 -6.67 -18.74 7.39
C THR A 397 -7.61 -17.61 6.95
N TYR A 398 -7.06 -16.49 6.47
CA TYR A 398 -7.77 -15.37 5.87
C TYR A 398 -6.85 -14.56 4.95
N GLN A 399 -7.43 -13.84 3.98
CA GLN A 399 -6.67 -13.05 3.02
C GLN A 399 -5.81 -11.98 3.73
N PRO A 400 -4.47 -11.97 3.55
CA PRO A 400 -3.63 -10.89 4.07
C PRO A 400 -3.88 -9.57 3.34
N ALA A 401 -3.77 -8.46 4.06
CA ALA A 401 -3.86 -7.11 3.50
C ALA A 401 -2.84 -6.88 2.37
N SER A 402 -3.21 -6.06 1.39
CA SER A 402 -2.34 -5.74 0.26
C SER A 402 -1.02 -5.09 0.69
N LEU A 403 -1.01 -4.22 1.71
CA LEU A 403 0.25 -3.61 2.19
C LEU A 403 1.23 -4.63 2.81
N ASP A 404 0.74 -5.80 3.22
CA ASP A 404 1.57 -6.82 3.84
C ASP A 404 2.60 -7.41 2.85
N TYR A 405 2.30 -7.44 1.55
CA TYR A 405 3.27 -7.97 0.56
C TYR A 405 4.49 -7.08 0.43
N GLU A 406 4.32 -5.75 0.34
CA GLU A 406 5.46 -4.81 0.19
C GLU A 406 6.34 -4.84 1.44
N ARG A 407 5.68 -4.84 2.59
CA ARG A 407 6.35 -4.95 3.87
C ARG A 407 7.14 -6.26 3.96
N ARG A 408 6.51 -7.40 3.68
CA ARG A 408 7.16 -8.72 3.68
C ARG A 408 8.32 -8.77 2.69
N ARG A 409 8.13 -8.25 1.47
CA ARG A 409 9.20 -8.12 0.46
C ARG A 409 10.39 -7.34 1.03
N ALA A 410 10.13 -6.20 1.66
CA ALA A 410 11.17 -5.36 2.25
C ALA A 410 11.90 -6.02 3.42
N VAL A 411 11.23 -6.84 4.22
CA VAL A 411 11.85 -7.64 5.30
C VAL A 411 12.75 -8.73 4.72
N ILE A 412 12.24 -9.55 3.80
CA ILE A 412 13.01 -10.64 3.17
C ILE A 412 14.21 -10.08 2.42
N ARG A 413 14.04 -8.99 1.67
CA ARG A 413 15.13 -8.28 0.99
C ARG A 413 16.27 -7.94 1.96
N ARG A 414 15.94 -7.40 3.15
CA ARG A 414 16.94 -7.09 4.19
C ARG A 414 17.60 -8.34 4.75
N LEU A 415 16.87 -9.44 4.95
CA LEU A 415 17.43 -10.71 5.40
C LEU A 415 18.42 -11.27 4.37
N VAL A 416 18.04 -11.28 3.08
CA VAL A 416 18.90 -11.67 1.96
C VAL A 416 20.15 -10.80 1.89
N GLU A 417 20.00 -9.47 1.95
CA GLU A 417 21.11 -8.52 1.92
C GLU A 417 22.10 -8.79 3.06
N ASN A 418 21.59 -8.97 4.29
CA ASN A 418 22.41 -9.25 5.45
C ASN A 418 23.13 -10.60 5.35
N ALA A 419 22.45 -11.65 4.88
CA ALA A 419 23.04 -12.97 4.68
C ALA A 419 24.15 -12.94 3.62
N LEU A 420 23.88 -12.34 2.46
CA LEU A 420 24.86 -12.19 1.39
C LEU A 420 26.07 -11.36 1.83
N ARG A 421 25.83 -10.25 2.53
CA ARG A 421 26.91 -9.41 3.07
C ARG A 421 27.75 -10.17 4.10
N LYS A 422 27.13 -11.02 4.93
CA LYS A 422 27.87 -11.82 5.93
C LYS A 422 28.74 -12.88 5.27
N GLU A 423 28.20 -13.62 4.30
CA GLU A 423 28.92 -14.74 3.66
C GLU A 423 29.97 -14.26 2.65
N TYR A 424 29.63 -13.22 1.88
CA TYR A 424 30.46 -12.80 0.75
C TYR A 424 31.17 -11.46 0.97
N GLY A 425 30.76 -10.60 1.92
CA GLY A 425 31.52 -9.50 2.55
C GLY A 425 32.16 -8.41 1.68
N LYS A 426 32.08 -8.53 0.35
CA LYS A 426 33.07 -7.93 -0.56
C LYS A 426 32.53 -6.89 -1.53
N LEU A 427 31.21 -6.78 -1.62
CA LEU A 427 30.55 -5.77 -2.47
C LEU A 427 30.14 -4.56 -1.63
N SER A 428 29.95 -3.43 -2.30
CA SER A 428 29.41 -2.23 -1.66
C SER A 428 27.95 -2.45 -1.23
N PRO A 429 27.43 -1.68 -0.25
CA PRO A 429 26.04 -1.80 0.20
C PRO A 429 25.01 -1.66 -0.93
N GLU A 430 25.30 -0.87 -1.96
CA GLU A 430 24.42 -0.65 -3.11
C GLU A 430 24.34 -1.86 -4.01
N LEU A 431 25.46 -2.56 -4.23
CA LEU A 431 25.47 -3.82 -4.94
C LEU A 431 24.71 -4.88 -4.16
N TRP A 432 24.84 -4.93 -2.84
CA TRP A 432 24.01 -5.81 -2.01
C TRP A 432 22.54 -5.44 -2.08
N HIS A 433 22.21 -4.15 -2.07
CA HIS A 433 20.83 -3.68 -2.22
C HIS A 433 20.25 -4.07 -3.58
N MET A 434 20.99 -3.86 -4.68
CA MET A 434 20.57 -4.24 -6.03
C MET A 434 20.37 -5.75 -6.18
N ILE A 435 21.33 -6.55 -5.69
CA ILE A 435 21.25 -8.02 -5.74
C ILE A 435 20.07 -8.50 -4.88
N SER A 436 19.94 -8.00 -3.65
CA SER A 436 18.87 -8.42 -2.74
C SER A 436 17.48 -7.99 -3.20
N ASN A 437 17.38 -6.94 -4.03
CA ASN A 437 16.13 -6.45 -4.59
C ASN A 437 15.66 -7.22 -5.84
N ASP A 438 16.40 -8.24 -6.27
CA ASP A 438 15.99 -9.16 -7.32
C ASP A 438 14.83 -10.05 -6.86
N ASP A 439 13.73 -10.07 -7.63
CA ASP A 439 12.51 -10.79 -7.23
C ASP A 439 12.69 -12.31 -7.24
N ASP A 440 13.51 -12.85 -8.14
CA ASP A 440 13.79 -14.29 -8.19
C ASP A 440 14.63 -14.74 -7.00
N LEU A 441 15.59 -13.92 -6.56
CA LEU A 441 16.36 -14.18 -5.34
C LEU A 441 15.48 -14.11 -4.09
N ILE A 442 14.58 -13.12 -3.99
CA ILE A 442 13.62 -13.00 -2.88
C ILE A 442 12.70 -14.23 -2.85
N ARG A 443 12.16 -14.65 -4.01
CA ARG A 443 11.33 -15.86 -4.14
C ARG A 443 12.12 -17.12 -3.75
N LEU A 444 13.37 -17.25 -4.22
CA LEU A 444 14.25 -18.38 -3.90
C LEU A 444 14.56 -18.45 -2.41
N TYR A 445 14.81 -17.31 -1.74
CA TYR A 445 15.03 -17.28 -0.29
C TYR A 445 13.83 -17.86 0.46
N THR A 446 12.61 -17.40 0.17
CA THR A 446 11.39 -17.93 0.80
C THR A 446 11.25 -19.43 0.59
N ILE A 447 11.51 -19.91 -0.64
CA ILE A 447 11.45 -21.35 -0.96
C ILE A 447 12.49 -22.14 -0.18
N ALA A 448 13.73 -21.67 -0.17
CA ALA A 448 14.84 -22.31 0.52
C ALA A 448 14.60 -22.36 2.03
N GLU A 449 14.16 -21.26 2.64
CA GLU A 449 13.83 -21.19 4.06
C GLU A 449 12.78 -22.26 4.43
N MET A 450 11.65 -22.32 3.72
CA MET A 450 10.62 -23.34 3.96
C MET A 450 11.10 -24.78 3.69
N SER A 451 12.02 -24.94 2.73
CA SER A 451 12.54 -26.25 2.34
C SER A 451 13.51 -26.83 3.37
N LEU A 452 14.33 -25.96 3.95
CA LEU A 452 15.43 -26.33 4.84
C LEU A 452 15.00 -26.37 6.30
N LEU A 453 14.01 -25.58 6.70
CA LEU A 453 13.46 -25.67 8.04
C LEU A 453 12.81 -27.05 8.27
N ARG A 454 13.06 -27.58 9.47
CA ARG A 454 12.50 -28.83 9.99
C ARG A 454 11.99 -28.55 11.39
N GLY A 455 10.73 -28.90 11.66
CA GLY A 455 10.17 -28.87 13.00
C GLY A 455 9.66 -30.26 13.35
N GLU A 456 10.10 -30.80 14.48
CA GLU A 456 9.29 -31.78 15.19
C GLU A 456 8.21 -31.02 15.94
N ILE A 457 6.94 -31.26 15.59
CA ILE A 457 5.81 -30.57 16.21
C ILE A 457 5.15 -31.50 17.22
N GLU A 458 5.24 -31.16 18.50
CA GLU A 458 4.24 -31.61 19.47
C GLU A 458 2.99 -30.73 19.34
N LEU A 459 1.87 -31.40 19.06
CA LEU A 459 0.56 -30.80 18.78
C LEU A 459 -0.36 -30.80 20.01
N SER A 460 0.13 -31.25 21.16
CA SER A 460 -0.66 -31.33 22.37
C SER A 460 0.16 -30.97 23.61
N ALA A 461 -0.51 -30.35 24.58
CA ALA A 461 0.10 -30.04 25.86
C ALA A 461 -0.93 -30.14 26.99
N ASP A 462 -0.51 -30.71 28.11
CA ASP A 462 -1.30 -30.74 29.35
C ASP A 462 -1.15 -29.39 30.08
N PRO A 463 -2.20 -28.57 30.20
CA PRO A 463 -2.10 -27.28 30.87
C PRO A 463 -1.89 -27.40 32.39
N SER A 464 -2.19 -28.56 33.01
CA SER A 464 -2.06 -28.78 34.45
C SER A 464 -0.61 -28.92 34.94
N THR A 465 0.34 -29.07 34.00
CA THR A 465 1.77 -29.16 34.29
C THR A 465 2.54 -28.01 33.65
N SER A 466 3.87 -27.98 33.82
CA SER A 466 4.71 -26.98 33.17
C SER A 466 4.68 -27.18 31.66
N VAL A 467 4.42 -26.10 30.92
CA VAL A 467 4.41 -26.11 29.46
C VAL A 467 5.50 -25.20 28.93
N TRP A 468 6.24 -25.71 27.96
CA TRP A 468 7.35 -25.08 27.29
C TRP A 468 7.01 -24.84 25.82
N ILE A 469 7.38 -23.67 25.32
CA ILE A 469 7.13 -23.25 23.93
C ILE A 469 8.45 -23.21 23.18
N THR A 470 8.47 -23.84 22.00
CA THR A 470 9.52 -23.63 21.00
C THR A 470 9.00 -22.67 19.92
N ARG A 471 9.89 -21.88 19.33
CA ARG A 471 9.55 -20.89 18.31
C ARG A 471 10.34 -21.12 17.04
N VAL A 472 9.80 -20.67 15.92
CA VAL A 472 10.46 -20.69 14.61
C VAL A 472 10.32 -19.34 13.94
N ASN A 473 11.38 -18.87 13.30
CA ASN A 473 11.32 -17.67 12.47
C ASN A 473 10.98 -18.06 11.03
N PHE A 474 9.98 -17.39 10.46
CA PHE A 474 9.58 -17.57 9.07
C PHE A 474 9.31 -16.18 8.45
N ASP A 475 9.99 -15.85 7.36
CA ASP A 475 9.95 -14.51 6.72
C ASP A 475 10.24 -13.33 7.68
N GLY A 476 11.06 -13.54 8.71
CA GLY A 476 11.35 -12.52 9.74
C GLY A 476 10.30 -12.43 10.85
N VAL A 477 9.29 -13.32 10.85
CA VAL A 477 8.13 -13.31 11.74
C VAL A 477 8.20 -14.57 12.63
N GLU A 478 8.17 -14.39 13.96
CA GLU A 478 8.37 -15.48 14.93
C GLU A 478 7.06 -16.22 15.28
N TYR A 479 6.94 -17.49 14.92
CA TYR A 479 5.76 -18.32 15.19
C TYR A 479 6.02 -19.33 16.30
N VAL A 480 4.95 -19.77 16.97
CA VAL A 480 5.00 -20.91 17.90
C VAL A 480 5.13 -22.19 17.07
N SER A 481 6.23 -22.92 17.24
CA SER A 481 6.47 -24.16 16.50
C SER A 481 5.90 -25.39 17.21
N SER A 482 5.98 -25.43 18.55
CA SER A 482 5.52 -26.56 19.34
C SER A 482 5.27 -26.15 20.80
N LEU A 483 4.30 -26.80 21.45
CA LEU A 483 4.12 -26.80 22.90
C LEU A 483 4.41 -28.19 23.45
N SER A 484 5.22 -28.27 24.51
CA SER A 484 5.59 -29.53 25.15
C SER A 484 5.53 -29.44 26.67
N ASN A 485 5.22 -30.55 27.33
CA ASN A 485 5.28 -30.64 28.80
C ASN A 485 6.72 -30.86 29.32
N PHE A 486 7.68 -31.07 28.41
CA PHE A 486 9.09 -31.26 28.72
C PHE A 486 9.94 -30.12 28.15
N PRO A 487 10.92 -29.58 28.91
CA PRO A 487 11.82 -28.57 28.40
C PRO A 487 12.72 -29.15 27.31
N ARG A 488 12.78 -28.49 26.16
CA ARG A 488 13.72 -28.76 25.05
C ARG A 488 14.81 -27.68 25.01
N PRO A 489 15.99 -27.93 24.39
CA PRO A 489 16.95 -26.86 24.09
C PRO A 489 16.24 -25.73 23.34
N GLU A 490 16.51 -24.48 23.75
CA GLU A 490 15.89 -23.25 23.21
C GLU A 490 14.40 -23.03 23.53
N SER A 491 13.72 -23.99 24.19
CA SER A 491 12.36 -23.78 24.65
C SER A 491 12.29 -22.73 25.76
N ARG A 492 11.25 -21.89 25.73
CA ARG A 492 10.96 -20.92 26.79
C ARG A 492 9.75 -21.40 27.57
N GLN A 493 9.82 -21.29 28.89
CA GLN A 493 8.69 -21.65 29.72
C GLN A 493 7.51 -20.73 29.43
N ALA A 494 6.36 -21.31 29.10
CA ALA A 494 5.13 -20.58 28.88
C ALA A 494 4.42 -20.34 30.22
N TRP A 495 4.28 -21.40 31.03
CA TRP A 495 3.77 -21.35 32.41
C TRP A 495 4.27 -22.56 33.23
N GLU A 496 4.27 -22.43 34.57
CA GLU A 496 4.76 -23.45 35.51
C GLU A 496 3.72 -24.53 35.82
N SER A 497 2.52 -24.15 36.20
CA SER A 497 1.36 -25.03 36.29
C SER A 497 0.15 -24.15 36.49
N ILE A 498 -0.93 -24.50 35.82
CA ILE A 498 -2.20 -23.77 35.93
C ILE A 498 -3.01 -24.51 36.98
N SER A 499 -3.24 -23.85 38.12
CA SER A 499 -4.03 -24.42 39.21
C SER A 499 -5.46 -24.66 38.71
N LEU A 500 -5.90 -25.91 38.72
CA LEU A 500 -7.22 -26.35 38.22
C LEU A 500 -8.41 -25.87 39.09
N SER A 501 -8.22 -24.88 39.95
CA SER A 501 -9.35 -24.16 40.56
C SER A 501 -10.15 -23.46 39.47
N ALA A 502 -11.48 -23.56 39.52
CA ALA A 502 -12.36 -23.02 38.48
C ALA A 502 -12.02 -21.56 38.10
N GLY A 503 -11.86 -21.31 36.78
CA GLY A 503 -11.77 -19.95 36.21
C GLY A 503 -10.42 -19.50 35.65
N GLN A 504 -9.52 -20.40 35.22
CA GLN A 504 -8.28 -20.01 34.54
C GLN A 504 -8.42 -20.01 33.01
N PHE A 505 -7.76 -19.06 32.34
CA PHE A 505 -7.86 -18.84 30.88
C PHE A 505 -6.47 -18.71 30.25
N LEU A 506 -6.34 -19.19 29.01
CA LEU A 506 -5.21 -18.87 28.13
C LEU A 506 -5.63 -17.86 27.07
N TYR A 507 -4.66 -17.05 26.65
CA TYR A 507 -4.81 -16.08 25.59
C TYR A 507 -3.88 -16.46 24.44
N ILE A 508 -4.46 -16.70 23.28
CA ILE A 508 -3.76 -17.17 22.08
C ILE A 508 -3.89 -16.12 21.01
N SER A 509 -2.75 -15.62 20.51
CA SER A 509 -2.72 -14.71 19.37
C SER A 509 -2.32 -15.45 18.09
N ASN A 510 -3.00 -15.11 17.00
CA ASN A 510 -2.78 -15.69 15.68
C ASN A 510 -2.79 -14.59 14.62
N ASP A 511 -1.99 -14.76 13.58
CA ASP A 511 -2.14 -14.02 12.32
C ASP A 511 -2.78 -14.92 11.26
N TYR A 512 -2.65 -14.55 9.97
CA TYR A 512 -3.18 -15.35 8.86
C TYR A 512 -2.38 -16.64 8.57
N LEU A 513 -1.18 -16.82 9.15
CA LEU A 513 -0.31 -18.00 8.98
C LEU A 513 -0.19 -18.88 10.21
N GLY A 514 -0.58 -18.45 11.39
CA GLY A 514 -0.61 -19.33 12.55
C GLY A 514 -0.40 -18.63 13.88
N ILE A 515 -0.05 -19.44 14.87
CA ILE A 515 0.01 -19.02 16.26
C ILE A 515 1.28 -18.22 16.51
N ARG A 516 1.10 -17.02 17.07
CA ARG A 516 2.15 -16.04 17.37
C ARG A 516 2.54 -16.10 18.84
N GLN A 517 1.55 -16.07 19.73
CA GLN A 517 1.75 -16.08 21.17
C GLN A 517 0.73 -16.97 21.89
N VAL A 518 1.17 -17.61 22.96
CA VAL A 518 0.32 -18.31 23.94
C VAL A 518 0.76 -17.83 25.31
N ILE A 519 -0.13 -17.15 26.04
CA ILE A 519 0.16 -16.54 27.34
C ILE A 519 -0.98 -16.83 28.33
N SER A 520 -0.65 -16.90 29.62
CA SER A 520 -1.61 -17.03 30.72
C SER A 520 -2.01 -15.69 31.35
N ASP A 521 -1.22 -14.64 31.11
CA ASP A 521 -1.42 -13.30 31.68
C ASP A 521 -1.48 -12.27 30.53
N PRO A 522 -2.64 -11.59 30.33
CA PRO A 522 -2.82 -10.57 29.30
C PRO A 522 -1.79 -9.44 29.34
N SER A 523 -1.27 -9.10 30.52
CA SER A 523 -0.30 -8.01 30.68
C SER A 523 1.06 -8.29 30.03
N ARG A 524 1.35 -9.57 29.73
CA ARG A 524 2.57 -10.03 29.06
C ARG A 524 2.46 -10.00 27.53
N ALA A 525 1.30 -9.63 26.98
CA ALA A 525 1.11 -9.57 25.55
C ALA A 525 2.04 -8.54 24.91
N LYS A 526 2.76 -8.98 23.88
CA LYS A 526 3.57 -8.08 23.06
C LYS A 526 2.71 -7.61 21.90
N SER A 527 2.59 -6.29 21.73
CA SER A 527 1.96 -5.71 20.55
C SER A 527 2.99 -5.67 19.43
N ASP A 528 2.68 -6.32 18.31
CA ASP A 528 3.39 -6.14 17.05
C ASP A 528 2.58 -5.15 16.20
N ALA A 529 2.98 -3.88 16.23
CA ALA A 529 2.34 -2.86 15.39
C ALA A 529 2.53 -3.13 13.89
N ILE A 530 3.50 -3.99 13.54
CA ILE A 530 3.88 -4.28 12.17
C ILE A 530 3.02 -5.43 11.60
N CYS A 531 2.81 -6.51 12.37
CA CYS A 531 1.88 -7.62 12.07
C CYS A 531 0.70 -7.62 13.07
N PRO A 532 -0.49 -7.09 12.74
CA PRO A 532 -1.62 -7.14 13.66
C PRO A 532 -2.01 -8.59 13.96
N GLU A 533 -2.08 -8.92 15.24
CA GLU A 533 -2.44 -10.26 15.74
C GLU A 533 -3.89 -10.24 16.28
N HIS A 534 -4.59 -11.36 16.12
CA HIS A 534 -5.93 -11.56 16.64
C HIS A 534 -5.95 -12.56 17.79
N TRP A 535 -6.63 -12.21 18.87
CA TRP A 535 -6.57 -12.90 20.15
C TRP A 535 -7.83 -13.71 20.44
N LYS A 536 -7.66 -14.92 20.97
CA LYS A 536 -8.73 -15.78 21.50
C LYS A 536 -8.51 -16.04 22.98
N THR A 537 -9.60 -16.05 23.75
CA THR A 537 -9.61 -16.37 25.18
C THR A 537 -10.18 -17.77 25.38
N VAL A 538 -9.37 -18.66 25.91
CA VAL A 538 -9.62 -20.11 25.94
C VAL A 538 -9.75 -20.56 27.40
N PRO A 539 -10.90 -21.14 27.80
CA PRO A 539 -11.04 -21.67 29.15
C PRO A 539 -10.18 -22.91 29.33
N ILE A 540 -9.62 -23.08 30.54
CA ILE A 540 -8.85 -24.26 30.90
C ILE A 540 -9.70 -25.10 31.86
N ASP A 541 -10.10 -26.28 31.40
CA ASP A 541 -10.95 -27.23 32.15
C ASP A 541 -10.20 -28.51 32.54
N GLY A 542 -8.87 -28.50 32.43
CA GLY A 542 -8.02 -29.67 32.70
C GLY A 542 -7.93 -30.67 31.54
N GLN A 543 -8.56 -30.38 30.39
CA GLN A 543 -8.36 -31.17 29.18
C GLN A 543 -7.02 -30.85 28.51
N MET A 544 -6.49 -31.83 27.78
CA MET A 544 -5.35 -31.65 26.89
C MET A 544 -5.68 -30.59 25.83
N LEU A 545 -4.81 -29.60 25.68
CA LEU A 545 -4.91 -28.64 24.59
C LEU A 545 -4.44 -29.32 23.31
N LEU A 546 -5.25 -29.26 22.26
CA LEU A 546 -4.96 -29.86 20.96
C LEU A 546 -4.80 -28.76 19.91
N PHE A 547 -3.72 -28.83 19.13
CA PHE A 547 -3.40 -27.89 18.06
C PHE A 547 -3.32 -28.59 16.71
N THR A 548 -3.58 -27.83 15.65
CA THR A 548 -3.21 -28.20 14.28
C THR A 548 -1.88 -27.54 13.92
N GLY A 549 -1.10 -28.18 13.05
CA GLY A 549 0.19 -27.67 12.60
C GLY A 549 0.44 -28.02 11.14
N ASP A 550 1.37 -27.30 10.51
CA ASP A 550 1.70 -27.42 9.08
C ASP A 550 3.05 -28.12 8.82
N GLY A 551 3.64 -28.73 9.85
CA GLY A 551 4.97 -29.35 9.81
C GLY A 551 6.12 -28.39 10.13
N LEU A 552 5.85 -27.08 10.23
CA LEU A 552 6.80 -26.08 10.71
C LEU A 552 6.32 -25.34 11.97
N LYS A 553 5.04 -24.96 12.00
CA LYS A 553 4.42 -24.12 13.02
C LYS A 553 3.01 -24.57 13.38
N LEU A 554 2.57 -24.16 14.57
CA LEU A 554 1.18 -24.33 14.99
C LEU A 554 0.29 -23.34 14.22
N ARG A 555 -0.88 -23.82 13.81
CA ARG A 555 -1.83 -23.11 12.96
C ARG A 555 -3.06 -22.67 13.73
N GLU A 556 -3.73 -23.60 14.40
CA GLU A 556 -4.98 -23.33 15.09
C GLU A 556 -5.11 -24.20 16.34
N LEU A 557 -5.74 -23.67 17.38
CA LEU A 557 -6.18 -24.43 18.54
C LEU A 557 -7.52 -25.12 18.22
N THR A 558 -7.57 -26.43 18.37
CA THR A 558 -8.79 -27.24 18.17
C THR A 558 -9.78 -27.10 19.34
N THR A 559 -9.27 -26.85 20.54
CA THR A 559 -10.10 -26.58 21.73
C THR A 559 -10.89 -25.27 21.55
N PRO A 560 -12.22 -25.27 21.72
CA PRO A 560 -13.04 -24.08 21.50
C PRO A 560 -12.74 -22.98 22.54
N SER A 561 -12.63 -21.73 22.08
CA SER A 561 -12.62 -20.54 22.95
C SER A 561 -14.02 -20.23 23.49
N ILE A 562 -14.11 -19.31 24.47
CA ILE A 562 -15.40 -18.84 25.05
C ILE A 562 -16.35 -18.39 23.93
N TYR A 563 -15.80 -17.83 22.84
CA TYR A 563 -16.50 -17.55 21.58
C TYR A 563 -15.65 -17.99 20.40
N SER A 564 -15.88 -19.21 19.90
CA SER A 564 -15.07 -19.83 18.84
C SER A 564 -14.98 -19.03 17.53
N ARG A 565 -15.94 -18.14 17.28
CA ARG A 565 -16.03 -17.31 16.06
C ARG A 565 -15.72 -15.83 16.27
N VAL A 566 -15.16 -15.44 17.42
CA VAL A 566 -14.77 -14.06 17.69
C VAL A 566 -13.29 -14.01 18.04
N GLU A 567 -12.56 -13.13 17.36
CA GLU A 567 -11.15 -12.87 17.64
C GLU A 567 -10.98 -11.38 17.96
N TRP A 568 -10.24 -11.07 19.02
CA TRP A 568 -10.14 -9.73 19.60
C TRP A 568 -8.84 -9.03 19.18
N PRO A 569 -8.80 -7.68 19.15
CA PRO A 569 -7.58 -6.96 18.79
C PRO A 569 -6.49 -7.01 19.87
N TYR A 570 -6.83 -7.46 21.08
CA TYR A 570 -5.94 -7.61 22.23
C TYR A 570 -6.48 -8.74 23.13
N PRO A 571 -5.67 -9.30 24.06
CA PRO A 571 -6.14 -10.37 24.96
C PRO A 571 -7.21 -9.86 25.92
N MET A 572 -8.48 -10.09 25.60
CA MET A 572 -9.61 -9.72 26.46
C MET A 572 -9.87 -10.77 27.54
N THR A 573 -9.95 -10.34 28.79
CA THR A 573 -10.31 -11.19 29.93
C THR A 573 -11.73 -11.75 29.80
N SER A 574 -12.03 -12.87 30.45
CA SER A 574 -13.39 -13.43 30.46
C SER A 574 -14.41 -12.43 30.99
N PHE A 575 -14.06 -11.66 32.04
CA PHE A 575 -14.92 -10.62 32.61
C PHE A 575 -15.23 -9.50 31.62
N GLU A 576 -14.24 -9.01 30.87
CA GLU A 576 -14.48 -8.01 29.83
C GLU A 576 -15.40 -8.56 28.74
N ILE A 577 -15.28 -9.83 28.37
CA ILE A 577 -16.13 -10.43 27.34
C ILE A 577 -17.56 -10.65 27.86
N GLU A 578 -17.73 -11.13 29.09
CA GLU A 578 -19.03 -11.38 29.72
C GLU A 578 -19.85 -10.09 29.94
N THR A 579 -19.17 -8.94 30.02
CA THR A 579 -19.80 -7.62 30.14
C THR A 579 -20.11 -6.97 28.78
N MET A 580 -19.93 -7.66 27.65
CA MET A 580 -20.27 -7.17 26.32
C MET A 580 -21.65 -7.60 25.85
N SER A 581 -22.32 -6.72 25.11
CA SER A 581 -23.49 -7.01 24.29
C SER A 581 -23.08 -7.12 22.82
N PHE A 582 -23.61 -8.13 22.11
CA PHE A 582 -23.29 -8.41 20.72
C PHE A 582 -24.48 -8.04 19.81
N TYR A 583 -24.18 -7.46 18.66
CA TYR A 583 -25.14 -7.05 17.63
C TYR A 583 -24.73 -7.71 16.32
N PHE A 584 -25.53 -8.69 15.87
CA PHE A 584 -25.23 -9.53 14.72
C PHE A 584 -26.05 -9.08 13.50
N ALA A 585 -25.37 -8.84 12.37
CA ALA A 585 -25.99 -8.41 11.12
C ALA A 585 -26.07 -9.53 10.07
N GLY A 586 -25.40 -10.65 10.30
CA GLY A 586 -25.21 -11.73 9.32
C GLY A 586 -23.78 -11.79 8.80
N TRP A 587 -23.30 -12.98 8.43
CA TRP A 587 -21.95 -13.14 7.89
C TRP A 587 -21.83 -12.55 6.48
N GLY A 588 -20.72 -11.86 6.22
CA GLY A 588 -20.29 -11.49 4.87
C GLY A 588 -19.77 -12.70 4.08
N GLU A 589 -19.67 -12.57 2.77
CA GLU A 589 -19.18 -13.64 1.89
C GLU A 589 -17.77 -14.13 2.29
N GLY A 590 -17.64 -15.45 2.45
CA GLY A 590 -16.38 -16.11 2.83
C GLY A 590 -15.95 -15.94 4.28
N GLN A 591 -16.69 -15.17 5.10
CA GLN A 591 -16.35 -14.95 6.51
C GLN A 591 -17.13 -15.88 7.44
N THR A 592 -16.41 -16.58 8.31
CA THR A 592 -16.98 -17.47 9.33
C THR A 592 -16.51 -17.15 10.75
N VAL A 593 -15.64 -16.13 10.88
CA VAL A 593 -15.00 -15.65 12.10
C VAL A 593 -15.01 -14.12 12.06
N ALA A 594 -15.47 -13.50 13.15
CA ALA A 594 -15.50 -12.06 13.35
C ALA A 594 -14.17 -11.61 13.97
N ARG A 595 -13.35 -10.92 13.17
CA ARG A 595 -12.06 -10.37 13.59
C ARG A 595 -12.25 -8.93 14.01
N MET A 596 -12.37 -8.74 15.32
CA MET A 596 -12.79 -7.49 15.91
C MET A 596 -11.66 -6.45 15.87
N ARG A 597 -12.04 -5.21 15.58
CA ARG A 597 -11.23 -4.01 15.70
C ARG A 597 -11.88 -3.10 16.74
N ALA A 598 -11.06 -2.47 17.58
CA ALA A 598 -11.54 -1.49 18.55
C ALA A 598 -11.68 -0.10 17.88
N LEU A 599 -12.74 0.62 18.24
CA LEU A 599 -12.94 2.04 17.95
C LEU A 599 -13.34 2.74 19.23
N ALA A 600 -12.60 3.78 19.60
CA ALA A 600 -12.95 4.65 20.72
C ALA A 600 -13.64 5.91 20.18
N PHE A 601 -14.86 6.15 20.62
CA PHE A 601 -15.53 7.44 20.49
C PHE A 601 -15.12 8.35 21.64
N ASN A 602 -15.11 9.65 21.42
CA ASN A 602 -14.74 10.71 22.36
C ASN A 602 -13.29 10.64 22.86
N GLU A 603 -12.41 9.96 22.13
CA GLU A 603 -10.99 9.98 22.45
C GLU A 603 -10.40 11.38 22.20
N SER A 604 -9.46 11.79 23.05
CA SER A 604 -8.87 13.14 22.98
C SER A 604 -8.28 13.44 21.60
N GLY A 605 -8.52 14.66 21.10
CA GLY A 605 -8.08 15.10 19.78
C GLY A 605 -8.91 14.57 18.60
N THR A 606 -10.02 13.87 18.85
CA THR A 606 -10.92 13.41 17.76
C THR A 606 -11.60 14.59 17.08
N THR A 607 -11.51 14.67 15.74
CA THR A 607 -12.13 15.72 14.92
C THR A 607 -13.36 15.26 14.15
N GLY A 608 -13.62 13.94 14.12
CA GLY A 608 -14.80 13.37 13.49
C GLY A 608 -14.65 11.89 13.19
N TYR A 609 -15.69 11.30 12.63
CA TYR A 609 -15.74 9.87 12.31
C TYR A 609 -16.07 9.65 10.84
N SER A 610 -15.57 8.57 10.25
CA SER A 610 -15.97 8.16 8.91
C SER A 610 -16.46 6.74 8.87
N VAL A 611 -17.50 6.51 8.07
CA VAL A 611 -18.05 5.19 7.79
C VAL A 611 -17.73 4.82 6.34
N CYS A 612 -17.13 3.65 6.16
CA CYS A 612 -16.70 3.13 4.86
C CYS A 612 -17.77 2.22 4.26
N TRP A 613 -17.95 2.33 2.94
CA TRP A 613 -19.00 1.67 2.16
C TRP A 613 -18.42 0.92 0.96
N ALA A 614 -18.74 -0.38 0.86
CA ALA A 614 -18.46 -1.22 -0.32
C ALA A 614 -19.75 -1.50 -1.09
N GLY A 615 -20.09 -0.57 -1.98
CA GLY A 615 -21.41 -0.52 -2.59
C GLY A 615 -22.47 -0.11 -1.58
N HIS A 616 -23.35 -1.02 -1.19
CA HIS A 616 -24.46 -0.74 -0.26
C HIS A 616 -24.17 -1.15 1.19
N GLU A 617 -23.01 -1.77 1.43
CA GLU A 617 -22.65 -2.37 2.72
C GLU A 617 -21.69 -1.50 3.52
N MET A 618 -21.94 -1.35 4.81
CA MET A 618 -20.99 -0.74 5.75
C MET A 618 -19.87 -1.73 6.03
N VAL A 619 -18.62 -1.39 5.69
CA VAL A 619 -17.49 -2.32 5.74
C VAL A 619 -16.42 -1.96 6.77
N SER A 620 -16.36 -0.70 7.19
CA SER A 620 -15.38 -0.24 8.18
C SER A 620 -15.79 1.08 8.82
N LEU A 621 -15.20 1.38 9.96
CA LEU A 621 -15.34 2.62 10.72
C LEU A 621 -13.95 3.20 11.01
N HIS A 622 -13.86 4.52 11.09
CA HIS A 622 -12.61 5.23 11.35
C HIS A 622 -12.85 6.50 12.17
N ALA A 623 -11.95 6.79 13.12
CA ALA A 623 -11.91 8.05 13.85
C ALA A 623 -10.76 8.91 13.31
N HIS A 624 -11.02 10.18 13.06
CA HIS A 624 -10.03 11.17 12.65
C HIS A 624 -9.53 11.94 13.87
N ARG A 625 -8.21 12.17 13.97
CA ARG A 625 -7.60 12.91 15.09
C ARG A 625 -6.72 14.06 14.60
N SER A 626 -6.65 15.16 15.38
CA SER A 626 -5.83 16.33 15.05
C SER A 626 -4.33 16.05 15.22
N ILE A 627 -3.53 16.42 14.23
CA ILE A 627 -2.07 16.21 14.17
C ILE A 627 -1.36 17.23 15.08
N GLN A 628 -1.50 17.12 16.40
CA GLN A 628 -0.76 17.95 17.37
C GLN A 628 0.03 17.17 18.43
N TYR A 629 0.09 15.83 18.33
CA TYR A 629 1.03 15.04 19.12
C TYR A 629 2.02 14.30 18.22
N SER A 630 3.29 14.50 18.55
CA SER A 630 4.46 13.90 17.93
C SER A 630 4.36 12.38 17.90
N ASP A 631 4.34 11.81 16.71
CA ASP A 631 5.16 10.66 16.35
C ASP A 631 5.17 10.54 14.83
N SER A 632 6.29 10.96 14.23
CA SER A 632 6.74 10.70 12.85
C SER A 632 5.70 10.89 11.72
N GLN A 633 6.04 11.68 10.70
CA GLN A 633 5.27 11.86 9.45
C GLN A 633 4.93 10.56 8.67
N GLY A 634 5.22 9.36 9.21
CA GLY A 634 4.77 8.06 8.72
C GLY A 634 3.51 7.48 9.40
N SER A 635 2.95 8.12 10.43
CA SER A 635 1.83 7.56 11.23
C SER A 635 0.42 7.89 10.71
N LEU A 636 0.26 8.90 9.85
CA LEU A 636 -1.05 9.34 9.31
C LEU A 636 -1.79 8.27 8.49
N TRP A 637 -1.10 7.20 8.08
CA TRP A 637 -1.67 6.12 7.27
C TRP A 637 -1.62 4.74 7.95
N ASN A 638 -1.06 4.64 9.16
CA ASN A 638 -1.00 3.39 9.92
C ASN A 638 -2.35 3.01 10.57
N GLU A 639 -3.29 3.96 10.69
CA GLU A 639 -4.64 3.71 11.24
C GLU A 639 -5.79 3.86 10.23
N ALA A 640 -5.47 4.13 8.96
CA ALA A 640 -6.41 3.81 7.88
C ALA A 640 -6.72 2.29 8.00
N PRO A 641 -7.95 1.82 7.70
CA PRO A 641 -8.23 0.38 7.78
C PRO A 641 -7.10 -0.39 7.11
N PRO A 642 -6.53 -1.42 7.78
CA PRO A 642 -5.64 -2.35 7.11
C PRO A 642 -6.30 -2.68 5.78
N SER A 643 -5.55 -2.48 4.70
CA SER A 643 -6.03 -2.64 3.34
C SER A 643 -6.24 -4.12 3.02
N GLU A 644 -7.13 -4.78 3.76
CA GLU A 644 -7.67 -6.11 3.43
C GLU A 644 -8.32 -6.11 2.04
N TYR A 645 -8.65 -4.93 1.51
CA TYR A 645 -9.38 -4.77 0.26
C TYR A 645 -8.46 -4.22 -0.83
N GLU A 646 -8.20 -5.06 -1.84
CA GLU A 646 -7.28 -4.82 -2.95
C GLU A 646 -7.66 -3.63 -3.86
N ASP A 647 -8.83 -3.00 -3.65
CA ASP A 647 -9.29 -1.89 -4.47
C ASP A 647 -9.86 -0.72 -3.63
N ARG A 648 -8.95 0.08 -3.04
CA ARG A 648 -9.29 1.33 -2.30
C ARG A 648 -10.05 2.35 -3.15
N SER A 649 -10.02 2.16 -4.46
CA SER A 649 -10.51 3.04 -5.50
C SER A 649 -12.03 3.06 -5.58
N HIS A 650 -12.67 1.94 -5.26
CA HIS A 650 -14.12 1.78 -5.33
C HIS A 650 -14.86 2.09 -4.01
N LEU A 651 -14.15 2.10 -2.88
CA LEU A 651 -14.74 2.36 -1.56
C LEU A 651 -15.19 3.82 -1.42
N LYS A 652 -16.39 4.03 -0.87
CA LYS A 652 -16.89 5.37 -0.50
C LYS A 652 -16.86 5.56 0.99
N TRP A 653 -16.81 6.82 1.42
CA TRP A 653 -16.84 7.16 2.82
C TRP A 653 -17.86 8.27 3.07
N THR A 654 -18.54 8.23 4.20
CA THR A 654 -19.30 9.36 4.73
C THR A 654 -18.56 9.88 5.95
N TYR A 655 -18.21 11.16 5.96
CA TYR A 655 -17.49 11.82 7.05
C TYR A 655 -18.47 12.60 7.92
N HIS A 656 -18.27 12.57 9.23
CA HIS A 656 -19.14 13.16 10.23
C HIS A 656 -18.25 13.95 11.22
N PRO A 657 -18.07 15.27 11.01
CA PRO A 657 -17.25 16.10 11.88
C PRO A 657 -17.90 16.30 13.25
N ILE A 658 -17.05 16.40 14.28
CA ILE A 658 -17.43 16.68 15.67
C ILE A 658 -16.71 17.93 16.12
N ASP A 659 -17.43 18.87 16.73
CA ASP A 659 -16.85 20.11 17.21
C ASP A 659 -15.93 19.87 18.43
N GLN A 660 -14.97 20.77 18.68
CA GLN A 660 -13.99 20.62 19.76
C GLN A 660 -14.61 20.52 21.16
N ASP A 661 -15.77 21.15 21.38
CA ASP A 661 -16.57 21.16 22.61
C ASP A 661 -17.79 20.22 22.54
N GLU A 662 -17.79 19.28 21.61
CA GLU A 662 -18.87 18.33 21.39
C GLU A 662 -18.38 16.89 21.53
N TYR A 663 -19.22 16.03 22.10
CA TYR A 663 -18.94 14.61 22.24
C TYR A 663 -20.18 13.79 21.91
N ILE A 664 -19.98 12.51 21.54
CA ILE A 664 -21.06 11.57 21.29
C ILE A 664 -21.59 11.07 22.63
N GLN A 665 -22.87 11.34 22.89
CA GLN A 665 -23.58 10.88 24.08
C GLN A 665 -24.24 9.51 23.87
N GLN A 666 -24.75 9.24 22.67
CA GLN A 666 -25.46 7.99 22.38
C GLN A 666 -25.04 7.42 21.03
N ILE A 667 -24.87 6.10 21.00
CA ILE A 667 -24.56 5.33 19.80
C ILE A 667 -25.71 4.36 19.56
N TRP A 668 -26.25 4.39 18.36
CA TRP A 668 -27.38 3.59 17.92
C TRP A 668 -27.03 2.79 16.68
N ILE A 669 -27.61 1.60 16.56
CA ILE A 669 -27.49 0.74 15.38
C ILE A 669 -28.87 0.36 14.86
N ARG A 670 -28.97 0.23 13.53
CA ARG A 670 -30.13 -0.34 12.83
C ARG A 670 -29.64 -1.44 11.89
N GLY A 671 -30.50 -2.40 11.53
CA GLY A 671 -30.14 -3.48 10.61
C GLY A 671 -29.35 -4.62 11.25
N SER A 672 -29.37 -4.74 12.58
CA SER A 672 -28.72 -5.80 13.34
C SER A 672 -29.62 -6.26 14.48
N ASP A 673 -29.48 -7.52 14.89
CA ASP A 673 -30.21 -8.10 16.00
C ASP A 673 -29.28 -8.23 17.21
N MET A 674 -29.79 -7.89 18.39
CA MET A 674 -29.08 -8.15 19.64
C MET A 674 -28.96 -9.67 19.84
N TYR A 675 -27.73 -10.14 20.03
CA TYR A 675 -27.39 -11.55 20.06
C TYR A 675 -27.06 -12.00 21.49
N GLY A 676 -27.73 -13.06 21.96
CA GLY A 676 -27.52 -13.62 23.28
C GLY A 676 -26.20 -14.37 23.38
N THR A 677 -25.35 -13.98 24.32
CA THR A 677 -24.02 -14.54 24.60
C THR A 677 -24.01 -16.03 24.93
N THR A 678 -25.14 -16.59 25.37
CA THR A 678 -25.26 -18.00 25.77
C THR A 678 -25.43 -18.97 24.60
N LYS A 679 -25.63 -18.46 23.37
CA LYS A 679 -25.73 -19.28 22.16
C LYS A 679 -24.48 -19.09 21.29
N PRO A 680 -23.97 -20.14 20.62
CA PRO A 680 -22.88 -19.99 19.67
C PRO A 680 -23.36 -19.24 18.43
N LEU A 681 -22.56 -18.26 17.97
CA LEU A 681 -22.86 -17.48 16.76
C LEU A 681 -23.29 -18.40 15.61
N PRO A 682 -24.38 -18.06 14.86
CA PRO A 682 -24.93 -18.94 13.85
C PRO A 682 -23.87 -19.39 12.85
N THR A 683 -23.81 -20.71 12.61
CA THR A 683 -22.83 -21.32 11.70
C THR A 683 -23.36 -21.39 10.26
N GLN A 684 -24.66 -21.62 10.10
CA GLN A 684 -25.44 -21.63 8.86
C GLN A 684 -26.92 -21.36 9.17
N SER A 685 -27.63 -20.63 8.31
CA SER A 685 -29.10 -20.62 8.10
C SER A 685 -30.12 -20.63 9.28
N GLU A 686 -29.73 -20.52 10.55
CA GLU A 686 -30.71 -20.59 11.67
C GLU A 686 -31.31 -19.23 12.07
N GLY A 687 -30.84 -18.12 11.48
CA GLY A 687 -31.49 -16.81 11.61
C GLY A 687 -32.55 -16.62 10.53
N GLY A 688 -33.74 -16.13 10.91
CA GLY A 688 -34.91 -15.88 10.03
C GLY A 688 -34.70 -14.88 8.88
N LEU A 689 -33.45 -14.58 8.55
CA LEU A 689 -33.00 -13.78 7.43
C LEU A 689 -32.83 -14.60 6.14
N GLY A 690 -32.67 -15.92 6.19
CA GLY A 690 -32.67 -16.75 4.97
C GLY A 690 -31.53 -16.44 3.99
N PHE A 691 -30.32 -16.16 4.49
CA PHE A 691 -29.17 -15.82 3.64
C PHE A 691 -28.03 -16.85 3.75
N HIS A 692 -27.69 -17.37 2.57
CA HIS A 692 -26.48 -17.98 2.00
C HIS A 692 -25.47 -18.78 2.88
N PHE A 693 -25.10 -19.96 2.37
CA PHE A 693 -24.12 -20.90 2.92
C PHE A 693 -22.67 -20.46 2.65
N SER A 694 -22.00 -19.82 3.61
CA SER A 694 -20.57 -19.52 3.51
C SER A 694 -19.75 -20.81 3.56
N THR A 695 -19.01 -21.09 2.49
CA THR A 695 -17.79 -21.91 2.58
C THR A 695 -16.58 -20.98 2.66
N PRO A 696 -15.41 -21.44 3.12
CA PRO A 696 -14.17 -20.66 3.05
C PRO A 696 -13.78 -20.23 1.62
N TRP A 697 -14.51 -20.70 0.61
CA TRP A 697 -14.14 -20.60 -0.80
C TRP A 697 -15.27 -19.98 -1.65
N GLY A 698 -16.23 -19.24 -1.09
CA GLY A 698 -17.24 -18.49 -1.85
C GLY A 698 -18.68 -19.02 -1.77
N LEU A 699 -19.66 -18.14 -1.99
CA LEU A 699 -21.10 -18.37 -1.83
C LEU A 699 -21.82 -18.75 -3.14
N GLN A 700 -23.01 -19.33 -2.96
CA GLN A 700 -24.10 -19.23 -3.92
C GLN A 700 -25.04 -18.08 -3.49
N THR A 701 -25.33 -17.18 -4.45
CA THR A 701 -26.50 -16.25 -4.62
C THR A 701 -26.64 -14.96 -3.77
N TYR A 702 -27.23 -13.95 -4.43
CA TYR A 702 -27.73 -12.61 -4.03
C TYR A 702 -27.03 -11.80 -2.91
N LYS A 703 -26.41 -10.69 -3.33
CA LYS A 703 -26.02 -9.56 -2.47
C LYS A 703 -27.28 -8.92 -1.88
N ARG A 704 -27.45 -9.00 -0.56
CA ARG A 704 -28.47 -8.26 0.19
C ARG A 704 -28.16 -6.75 0.10
N PRO A 705 -29.12 -5.85 -0.13
CA PRO A 705 -28.98 -4.45 0.26
C PRO A 705 -29.12 -4.38 1.78
N SER A 706 -28.05 -4.03 2.50
CA SER A 706 -28.12 -3.87 3.95
C SER A 706 -28.84 -2.59 4.37
N ASP A 707 -29.75 -2.76 5.33
CA ASP A 707 -30.39 -1.65 6.05
C ASP A 707 -29.54 -1.18 7.23
N ILE A 708 -28.27 -1.62 7.33
CA ILE A 708 -27.38 -1.23 8.41
C ILE A 708 -27.16 0.28 8.42
N ALA A 709 -27.29 0.87 9.60
CA ALA A 709 -27.02 2.28 9.80
C ALA A 709 -26.50 2.50 11.22
N LEU A 710 -25.59 3.46 11.36
CA LEU A 710 -25.15 3.99 12.63
C LEU A 710 -25.81 5.34 12.87
N GLY A 711 -26.25 5.57 14.10
CA GLY A 711 -26.82 6.82 14.56
C GLY A 711 -26.07 7.34 15.77
N PHE A 712 -25.79 8.63 15.81
CA PHE A 712 -25.13 9.28 16.93
C PHE A 712 -26.00 10.43 17.43
N VAL A 713 -26.14 10.53 18.75
CA VAL A 713 -26.67 11.74 19.41
C VAL A 713 -25.50 12.38 20.14
N THR A 714 -25.29 13.67 19.88
CA THR A 714 -24.18 14.43 20.48
C THR A 714 -24.64 15.25 21.68
N SER A 715 -23.68 15.73 22.47
CA SER A 715 -23.92 16.60 23.62
C SER A 715 -24.56 17.95 23.29
N LYS A 716 -24.45 18.39 22.03
CA LYS A 716 -25.13 19.57 21.50
C LYS A 716 -26.52 19.26 20.93
N GLY A 717 -27.02 18.04 21.08
CA GLY A 717 -28.32 17.60 20.58
C GLY A 717 -28.36 17.34 19.08
N ARG A 718 -27.21 17.26 18.39
CA ARG A 718 -27.18 16.89 16.97
C ARG A 718 -27.47 15.41 16.81
N THR A 719 -28.29 15.07 15.82
CA THR A 719 -28.50 13.70 15.37
C THR A 719 -27.73 13.48 14.08
N ILE A 720 -26.77 12.56 14.10
CA ILE A 720 -25.95 12.20 12.94
C ILE A 720 -26.30 10.77 12.55
N VAL A 721 -26.52 10.53 11.26
CA VAL A 721 -26.81 9.19 10.73
C VAL A 721 -25.86 8.86 9.59
N ALA A 722 -25.28 7.67 9.66
CA ALA A 722 -24.51 7.08 8.59
C ALA A 722 -25.16 5.75 8.14
N GLY A 723 -25.87 5.76 7.01
CA GLY A 723 -26.44 4.55 6.42
C GLY A 723 -27.69 4.78 5.59
N SER A 724 -28.33 3.67 5.23
CA SER A 724 -29.56 3.66 4.42
C SER A 724 -30.70 4.43 5.10
N PHE A 725 -31.58 5.06 4.32
CA PHE A 725 -32.78 5.71 4.80
C PHE A 725 -33.93 4.67 4.92
N PRO A 726 -34.62 4.57 6.07
CA PRO A 726 -35.48 3.43 6.39
C PRO A 726 -36.73 3.30 5.51
N ALA A 727 -37.19 4.38 4.86
CA ALA A 727 -38.40 4.36 4.04
C ALA A 727 -38.18 3.86 2.60
N HIS A 728 -36.93 3.63 2.18
CA HIS A 728 -36.61 3.42 0.76
C HIS A 728 -37.22 2.15 0.13
N HIS A 729 -37.23 1.03 0.87
CA HIS A 729 -37.68 -0.26 0.32
C HIS A 729 -39.18 -0.58 0.58
N GLY A 730 -39.98 0.39 1.05
CA GLY A 730 -41.41 0.16 1.38
C GLY A 730 -41.63 -0.74 2.61
N GLU A 731 -42.86 -0.82 3.12
CA GLU A 731 -43.19 -1.48 4.41
C GLU A 731 -43.24 -3.03 4.33
N HIS A 732 -43.37 -3.60 3.14
CA HIS A 732 -43.61 -5.05 2.93
C HIS A 732 -42.38 -5.83 2.42
N THR A 733 -41.17 -5.36 2.71
CA THR A 733 -39.95 -6.13 2.38
C THR A 733 -39.54 -7.05 3.53
N PRO A 734 -38.83 -8.16 3.26
CA PRO A 734 -38.27 -9.03 4.30
C PRO A 734 -37.39 -8.29 5.32
N PHE A 735 -36.90 -7.09 4.95
CA PHE A 735 -36.03 -6.22 5.75
C PHE A 735 -36.76 -5.34 6.76
N SER A 736 -38.09 -5.19 6.65
CA SER A 736 -38.88 -4.26 7.50
C SER A 736 -38.78 -4.55 9.01
N LYS A 737 -38.53 -5.82 9.39
CA LYS A 737 -38.36 -6.25 10.78
C LYS A 737 -37.08 -5.73 11.45
N HIS A 738 -36.06 -5.34 10.68
CA HIS A 738 -34.75 -4.89 11.21
C HIS A 738 -34.55 -3.37 11.09
N ARG A 739 -35.63 -2.61 10.90
CA ARG A 739 -35.61 -1.14 10.81
C ARG A 739 -35.68 -0.43 12.16
N GLY A 740 -35.79 -1.16 13.26
CA GLY A 740 -35.75 -0.61 14.61
C GLY A 740 -34.34 -0.15 14.99
N TRP A 741 -34.25 1.00 15.65
CA TRP A 741 -33.01 1.48 16.25
C TRP A 741 -32.78 0.79 17.60
N LEU A 742 -31.58 0.26 17.79
CA LEU A 742 -31.11 -0.30 19.05
C LEU A 742 -30.06 0.65 19.65
N LEU A 743 -30.26 1.05 20.90
CA LEU A 743 -29.25 1.79 21.65
C LEU A 743 -28.12 0.84 22.02
N VAL A 744 -26.90 1.17 21.59
CA VAL A 744 -25.69 0.35 21.75
C VAL A 744 -24.89 0.79 22.97
N ALA A 745 -24.68 2.10 23.11
CA ALA A 745 -23.95 2.67 24.21
C ALA A 745 -24.45 4.08 24.51
N ARG A 746 -24.32 4.49 25.77
CA ARG A 746 -24.61 5.84 26.23
C ARG A 746 -23.58 6.28 27.26
N THR A 747 -23.21 7.56 27.22
CA THR A 747 -22.46 8.26 28.25
C THR A 747 -23.12 9.60 28.55
N ASP A 748 -22.98 10.07 29.78
CA ASP A 748 -23.37 11.44 30.16
C ASP A 748 -22.14 12.38 30.24
N THR A 749 -20.92 11.84 30.21
CA THR A 749 -19.62 12.55 30.24
C THR A 749 -18.92 12.48 28.88
N ASP A 750 -17.85 13.25 28.68
CA ASP A 750 -16.97 13.16 27.51
C ASP A 750 -16.01 11.95 27.56
N ASP A 751 -16.21 11.02 28.50
CA ASP A 751 -15.39 9.82 28.64
C ASP A 751 -15.44 8.96 27.35
N PRO A 752 -14.30 8.36 26.97
CA PRO A 752 -14.24 7.55 25.77
C PRO A 752 -15.16 6.32 25.82
N ILE A 753 -15.96 6.11 24.77
CA ILE A 753 -16.75 4.89 24.58
C ILE A 753 -16.02 3.97 23.61
N ARG A 754 -15.58 2.80 24.09
CA ARG A 754 -14.98 1.78 23.23
C ARG A 754 -16.05 0.82 22.72
N ILE A 755 -16.13 0.67 21.41
CA ILE A 755 -16.85 -0.44 20.76
C ILE A 755 -15.88 -1.30 19.96
N PHE A 756 -16.34 -2.48 19.59
CA PHE A 756 -15.63 -3.40 18.71
C PHE A 756 -16.48 -3.74 17.51
N PHE A 757 -15.88 -3.86 16.34
CA PHE A 757 -16.57 -4.26 15.12
C PHE A 757 -15.66 -5.12 14.26
N SER A 758 -16.21 -6.04 13.48
CA SER A 758 -15.43 -6.84 12.53
C SER A 758 -15.47 -6.21 11.13
N PRO A 759 -14.35 -5.67 10.58
CA PRO A 759 -14.31 -5.25 9.19
C PRO A 759 -14.62 -6.41 8.22
N SER A 760 -15.21 -6.10 7.06
CA SER A 760 -15.53 -7.10 6.03
C SER A 760 -15.67 -6.51 4.64
N THR A 761 -15.32 -7.25 3.59
CA THR A 761 -15.62 -6.87 2.18
C THR A 761 -17.12 -6.78 1.88
N HIS A 762 -17.96 -7.44 2.70
CA HIS A 762 -19.36 -7.70 2.38
C HIS A 762 -20.32 -7.29 3.50
N GLY A 763 -19.92 -6.31 4.32
CA GLY A 763 -20.72 -5.79 5.43
C GLY A 763 -20.23 -6.26 6.78
N ILE A 764 -20.18 -5.36 7.77
CA ILE A 764 -19.75 -5.66 9.14
C ILE A 764 -20.70 -6.73 9.73
N PRO A 765 -20.21 -7.95 10.03
CA PRO A 765 -21.08 -9.03 10.49
C PRO A 765 -21.42 -8.95 11.97
N LEU A 766 -20.54 -8.36 12.78
CA LEU A 766 -20.65 -8.32 14.23
C LEU A 766 -20.12 -7.00 14.80
N ILE A 767 -20.90 -6.41 15.70
CA ILE A 767 -20.50 -5.29 16.56
C ILE A 767 -20.66 -5.74 18.02
N ALA A 768 -19.70 -5.40 18.88
CA ALA A 768 -19.78 -5.64 20.32
C ALA A 768 -19.54 -4.32 21.07
N ALA A 769 -20.30 -4.10 22.13
CA ALA A 769 -20.21 -2.90 22.97
C ALA A 769 -20.48 -3.24 24.44
N PRO A 770 -20.03 -2.41 25.40
CA PRO A 770 -20.32 -2.61 26.81
C PRO A 770 -21.83 -2.74 27.07
N ALA A 771 -22.21 -3.73 27.89
CA ALA A 771 -23.61 -3.96 28.22
C ALA A 771 -24.20 -2.80 29.02
N MET A 772 -25.39 -2.36 28.63
CA MET A 772 -26.12 -1.31 29.33
C MET A 772 -26.78 -1.87 30.60
N PRO A 773 -26.83 -1.11 31.72
CA PRO A 773 -27.54 -1.54 32.93
C PRO A 773 -29.01 -1.85 32.64
N ALA A 774 -29.50 -2.99 33.15
CA ALA A 774 -30.90 -3.37 33.07
C ALA A 774 -31.76 -2.39 33.89
N GLY A 775 -32.45 -1.46 33.23
CA GLY A 775 -33.37 -0.54 33.91
C GLY A 775 -33.42 0.91 33.42
N ASN A 776 -32.62 1.31 32.42
CA ASN A 776 -32.70 2.68 31.93
C ASN A 776 -33.92 2.89 31.03
N GLY A 777 -34.72 3.91 31.37
CA GLY A 777 -36.04 4.21 30.83
C GLY A 777 -36.12 4.31 29.30
N ILE A 778 -37.36 4.31 28.80
CA ILE A 778 -37.75 4.36 27.38
C ILE A 778 -37.09 5.59 26.73
N THR A 779 -35.87 5.44 26.22
CA THR A 779 -35.23 6.45 25.39
C THR A 779 -35.87 6.31 24.02
N PRO A 780 -36.56 7.35 23.50
CA PRO A 780 -37.22 7.25 22.22
C PRO A 780 -36.18 6.92 21.13
N PRO A 781 -36.51 6.02 20.18
CA PRO A 781 -35.59 5.68 19.11
C PRO A 781 -35.28 6.91 18.25
N LEU A 782 -34.11 6.90 17.63
CA LEU A 782 -33.73 7.93 16.65
C LEU A 782 -34.78 8.06 15.54
N VAL A 783 -35.14 9.30 15.22
CA VAL A 783 -36.05 9.61 14.11
C VAL A 783 -35.26 10.35 13.04
N GLN A 784 -35.30 9.84 11.82
CA GLN A 784 -34.79 10.54 10.64
C GLN A 784 -35.95 11.28 9.97
N ILE A 785 -36.02 12.59 10.14
CA ILE A 785 -37.07 13.42 9.53
C ILE A 785 -36.41 14.27 8.43
N PRO A 786 -36.59 13.93 7.14
CA PRO A 786 -36.18 14.82 6.07
C PRO A 786 -37.13 16.02 6.01
N LEU A 787 -36.61 17.16 5.59
CA LEU A 787 -37.37 18.39 5.38
C LEU A 787 -38.16 18.33 4.06
N SER A 788 -37.68 17.58 3.07
CA SER A 788 -38.40 17.34 1.81
C SER A 788 -38.87 15.88 1.65
N ALA A 789 -39.79 15.65 0.72
CA ALA A 789 -40.25 14.31 0.40
C ALA A 789 -39.11 13.48 -0.21
N MET A 790 -38.98 12.22 0.23
CA MET A 790 -37.96 11.31 -0.29
C MET A 790 -38.04 11.20 -1.83
N PRO A 791 -36.95 11.46 -2.56
CA PRO A 791 -36.92 11.34 -4.01
C PRO A 791 -37.08 9.87 -4.45
N ARG A 792 -37.60 9.67 -5.67
CA ARG A 792 -37.73 8.34 -6.26
C ARG A 792 -36.39 7.86 -6.80
N PHE A 793 -35.78 6.91 -6.10
CA PHE A 793 -34.63 6.15 -6.58
C PHE A 793 -35.05 4.76 -7.05
N ASN A 794 -34.15 4.04 -7.72
CA ASN A 794 -34.36 2.64 -8.06
C ASN A 794 -34.47 1.82 -6.76
N PRO A 795 -35.58 1.10 -6.52
CA PRO A 795 -35.83 0.35 -5.28
C PRO A 795 -34.81 -0.76 -5.01
N LEU A 796 -33.97 -1.13 -5.98
CA LEU A 796 -32.92 -2.13 -5.85
C LEU A 796 -31.64 -1.63 -5.16
N HIS A 797 -31.48 -0.32 -4.98
CA HIS A 797 -30.28 0.28 -4.36
C HIS A 797 -30.59 0.90 -3.00
N THR A 798 -29.64 0.94 -2.07
CA THR A 798 -29.81 1.72 -0.84
C THR A 798 -29.65 3.21 -1.12
N VAL A 799 -30.49 4.02 -0.46
CA VAL A 799 -30.45 5.49 -0.53
C VAL A 799 -30.06 6.03 0.83
N HIS A 800 -29.05 6.89 0.84
CA HIS A 800 -28.55 7.56 2.02
C HIS A 800 -29.03 9.01 2.02
N PHE A 801 -29.15 9.57 3.21
CA PHE A 801 -29.61 10.93 3.44
C PHE A 801 -28.60 11.68 4.30
N SER A 802 -28.30 12.91 3.91
CA SER A 802 -27.52 13.86 4.69
C SER A 802 -28.04 15.27 4.43
N SER A 803 -27.90 16.15 5.41
CA SER A 803 -28.28 17.55 5.25
C SER A 803 -27.31 18.46 6.01
N ALA A 804 -27.20 19.70 5.56
CA ALA A 804 -26.37 20.72 6.21
C ALA A 804 -26.94 22.12 5.95
N SER A 805 -26.70 23.03 6.90
CA SER A 805 -27.08 24.44 6.76
C SER A 805 -26.22 25.12 5.69
N LEU A 806 -26.81 26.01 4.90
CA LEU A 806 -26.10 26.91 4.01
C LEU A 806 -25.86 28.29 4.63
N GLU A 807 -26.28 28.50 5.88
CA GLU A 807 -26.06 29.74 6.60
C GLU A 807 -24.65 29.81 7.18
N ASN A 808 -24.02 30.99 7.11
CA ASN A 808 -22.69 31.27 7.68
C ASN A 808 -21.56 30.36 7.16
N VAL A 809 -21.72 29.80 5.96
CA VAL A 809 -20.67 29.01 5.29
C VAL A 809 -19.58 29.95 4.78
N VAL A 810 -18.34 29.71 5.20
CA VAL A 810 -17.15 30.49 4.79
C VAL A 810 -16.29 29.75 3.75
N GLY A 811 -16.42 28.43 3.67
CA GLY A 811 -15.69 27.62 2.71
C GLY A 811 -16.40 26.32 2.36
N VAL A 812 -16.22 25.86 1.12
CA VAL A 812 -16.77 24.59 0.63
C VAL A 812 -15.66 23.75 0.00
N MET A 813 -15.40 22.58 0.56
CA MET A 813 -14.53 21.58 -0.06
C MET A 813 -15.36 20.59 -0.86
N VAL A 814 -15.06 20.47 -2.15
CA VAL A 814 -15.71 19.53 -3.06
C VAL A 814 -14.98 18.19 -3.01
N CYS A 815 -15.71 17.09 -2.80
CA CYS A 815 -15.16 15.73 -2.88
C CYS A 815 -15.50 15.14 -4.24
N ARG A 816 -14.52 15.04 -5.14
CA ARG A 816 -14.70 14.46 -6.49
C ARG A 816 -14.18 13.05 -6.55
N SER A 817 -14.98 12.13 -7.09
CA SER A 817 -14.56 10.73 -7.20
C SER A 817 -13.32 10.58 -8.07
N LYS A 818 -12.35 9.81 -7.59
CA LYS A 818 -11.20 9.41 -8.40
C LYS A 818 -11.38 8.04 -9.04
N SER A 819 -12.51 7.37 -8.81
CA SER A 819 -12.82 6.05 -9.36
C SER A 819 -13.03 6.06 -10.86
N GLU A 820 -12.40 5.13 -11.55
CA GLU A 820 -12.70 4.83 -12.94
C GLU A 820 -14.18 4.44 -13.14
N LYS A 821 -14.78 3.77 -12.14
CA LYS A 821 -16.19 3.38 -12.15
C LYS A 821 -17.15 4.59 -12.14
N ASP A 822 -16.73 5.71 -11.55
CA ASP A 822 -17.55 6.93 -11.48
C ASP A 822 -17.15 7.96 -12.55
N THR A 823 -16.43 7.51 -13.57
CA THR A 823 -16.19 8.30 -14.78
C THR A 823 -17.45 8.26 -15.63
N ALA A 824 -18.03 9.42 -15.88
CA ALA A 824 -19.10 9.56 -16.83
C ALA A 824 -18.56 10.19 -18.12
N VAL A 825 -19.23 9.91 -19.23
CA VAL A 825 -18.82 10.34 -20.57
C VAL A 825 -19.90 11.24 -21.16
N ILE A 826 -19.50 12.41 -21.63
CA ILE A 826 -20.28 13.25 -22.52
C ILE A 826 -19.93 12.82 -23.94
N ARG A 827 -20.94 12.65 -24.78
CA ARG A 827 -20.78 12.25 -26.17
C ARG A 827 -21.46 13.29 -27.02
N ASP A 828 -20.66 14.02 -27.77
CA ASP A 828 -21.12 15.01 -28.72
C ASP A 828 -20.74 14.55 -30.12
N PHE A 829 -21.71 14.50 -31.03
CA PHE A 829 -21.45 14.13 -32.41
C PHE A 829 -20.97 15.38 -33.15
N ASP A 830 -19.71 15.37 -33.55
CA ASP A 830 -19.13 16.40 -34.41
C ASP A 830 -19.66 16.20 -35.84
N LEU A 831 -20.60 17.07 -36.22
CA LEU A 831 -21.24 17.06 -37.54
C LEU A 831 -20.24 17.37 -38.66
N GLU A 832 -19.18 18.13 -38.40
CA GLU A 832 -18.20 18.53 -39.43
C GLU A 832 -17.20 17.42 -39.72
N ASN A 833 -16.80 16.68 -38.68
CA ASN A 833 -15.79 15.61 -38.79
C ASN A 833 -16.40 14.19 -38.80
N GLU A 834 -17.73 14.08 -38.76
CA GLU A 834 -18.49 12.82 -38.68
C GLU A 834 -17.99 11.88 -37.56
N CYS A 835 -17.49 12.45 -36.45
CA CYS A 835 -16.89 11.69 -35.37
C CYS A 835 -17.56 11.96 -34.02
N MET A 836 -17.54 10.96 -33.14
CA MET A 836 -18.02 11.11 -31.77
C MET A 836 -16.90 11.65 -30.89
N ASN A 837 -17.08 12.87 -30.38
CA ASN A 837 -16.22 13.45 -29.37
C ASN A 837 -16.67 12.96 -27.99
N GLU A 838 -15.78 12.27 -27.28
CA GLU A 838 -16.03 11.75 -25.94
C GLU A 838 -15.26 12.57 -24.89
N THR A 839 -15.97 13.36 -24.10
CA THR A 839 -15.38 14.10 -22.96
C THR A 839 -15.67 13.35 -21.67
N ARG A 840 -14.61 12.92 -20.98
CA ARG A 840 -14.73 12.19 -19.70
C ARG A 840 -14.67 13.14 -18.53
N TYR A 841 -15.54 12.94 -17.54
CA TYR A 841 -15.50 13.68 -16.28
C TYR A 841 -15.81 12.75 -15.10
N LYS A 842 -15.42 13.16 -13.90
CA LYS A 842 -15.66 12.40 -12.67
C LYS A 842 -16.82 13.02 -11.86
N LYS A 843 -17.71 12.17 -11.34
CA LYS A 843 -18.85 12.59 -10.50
C LYS A 843 -18.40 13.25 -9.18
N VAL A 844 -19.15 14.24 -8.71
CA VAL A 844 -19.00 14.81 -7.36
C VAL A 844 -19.68 13.88 -6.36
N ALA A 845 -18.93 13.42 -5.37
CA ALA A 845 -19.39 12.44 -4.40
C ALA A 845 -20.08 13.08 -3.19
N GLY A 846 -19.66 14.29 -2.79
CA GLY A 846 -20.18 15.02 -1.64
C GLY A 846 -19.43 16.32 -1.38
N LEU A 847 -19.76 17.00 -0.29
CA LEU A 847 -19.21 18.30 0.10
C LEU A 847 -18.88 18.32 1.60
N LEU A 848 -17.87 19.10 1.98
CA LEU A 848 -17.59 19.48 3.37
C LEU A 848 -17.67 21.01 3.49
N LEU A 849 -18.66 21.48 4.26
CA LEU A 849 -18.92 22.88 4.53
C LEU A 849 -18.18 23.31 5.80
N GLN A 850 -17.51 24.46 5.72
CA GLN A 850 -16.84 25.11 6.84
C GLN A 850 -17.64 26.36 7.22
N TYR A 851 -17.92 26.52 8.52
CA TYR A 851 -18.71 27.63 9.03
C TYR A 851 -17.83 28.68 9.71
N ALA A 852 -18.34 29.92 9.80
CA ALA A 852 -17.63 31.06 10.40
C ALA A 852 -17.21 30.85 11.86
N ASN A 853 -17.92 29.99 12.60
CA ASN A 853 -17.61 29.63 13.99
C ASN A 853 -16.56 28.52 14.11
N GLY A 854 -15.99 28.04 13.00
CA GLY A 854 -15.02 26.96 12.94
C GLY A 854 -15.61 25.54 12.90
N SER A 855 -16.93 25.38 13.08
CA SER A 855 -17.57 24.06 12.94
C SER A 855 -17.61 23.61 11.47
N GLN A 856 -17.90 22.32 11.28
CA GLN A 856 -17.98 21.73 9.95
C GLN A 856 -19.24 20.85 9.80
N ALA A 857 -19.71 20.67 8.57
CA ALA A 857 -20.75 19.69 8.23
C ALA A 857 -20.48 19.07 6.86
N SER A 858 -20.75 17.77 6.73
CA SER A 858 -20.56 17.03 5.49
C SER A 858 -21.90 16.58 4.91
N VAL A 859 -22.01 16.60 3.58
CA VAL A 859 -23.12 15.99 2.83
C VAL A 859 -22.61 15.06 1.74
N GLY A 860 -23.34 14.00 1.44
CA GLY A 860 -22.92 12.97 0.50
C GLY A 860 -21.73 12.15 0.99
N CYS A 861 -20.96 11.59 0.05
CA CYS A 861 -19.72 10.90 0.33
C CYS A 861 -18.54 11.89 0.39
N PHE A 862 -17.77 11.84 1.47
CA PHE A 862 -16.59 12.70 1.64
C PHE A 862 -15.38 11.88 2.06
N ARG A 863 -14.27 12.11 1.36
CA ARG A 863 -12.93 11.62 1.70
C ARG A 863 -11.93 12.75 1.53
N PHE A 864 -11.03 12.92 2.49
CA PHE A 864 -9.99 13.95 2.42
C PHE A 864 -9.06 13.76 1.21
N ASP A 865 -8.78 12.51 0.83
CA ASP A 865 -7.94 12.20 -0.34
C ASP A 865 -8.63 12.52 -1.69
N TRP A 866 -9.94 12.75 -1.68
CA TRP A 866 -10.73 13.14 -2.85
C TRP A 866 -11.15 14.62 -2.81
N SER A 867 -10.69 15.36 -1.80
CA SER A 867 -10.99 16.78 -1.68
C SER A 867 -10.25 17.61 -2.72
N GLU A 868 -10.97 18.55 -3.31
CA GLU A 868 -10.46 19.64 -4.13
C GLU A 868 -10.09 20.83 -3.22
N PRO A 869 -9.30 21.79 -3.73
CA PRO A 869 -9.04 23.03 -3.00
C PRO A 869 -10.35 23.70 -2.53
N PRO A 870 -10.38 24.26 -1.31
CA PRO A 870 -11.59 24.88 -0.78
C PRO A 870 -12.03 26.07 -1.62
N LEU A 871 -13.32 26.14 -1.92
CA LEU A 871 -13.97 27.29 -2.55
C LEU A 871 -14.31 28.32 -1.47
N GLU A 872 -13.76 29.53 -1.58
CA GLU A 872 -14.08 30.63 -0.67
C GLU A 872 -15.45 31.24 -1.01
N THR A 873 -16.31 31.41 -0.02
CA THR A 873 -17.66 31.97 -0.24
C THR A 873 -17.67 33.50 -0.24
N VAL A 874 -16.53 34.15 0.01
CA VAL A 874 -16.41 35.61 0.06
C VAL A 874 -16.85 36.21 -1.27
N ASN A 875 -17.79 37.16 -1.23
CA ASN A 875 -18.40 37.82 -2.40
C ASN A 875 -19.21 36.88 -3.34
N SER A 876 -19.64 35.70 -2.87
CA SER A 876 -20.54 34.82 -3.63
C SER A 876 -22.01 34.98 -3.19
N ARG A 877 -22.94 34.81 -4.14
CA ARG A 877 -24.38 34.89 -3.89
C ARG A 877 -25.03 33.59 -3.41
N GLY A 878 -24.34 32.45 -3.63
CA GLY A 878 -24.82 31.13 -3.28
C GLY A 878 -23.91 30.03 -3.84
N LEU A 879 -24.29 28.78 -3.58
CA LEU A 879 -23.67 27.58 -4.12
C LEU A 879 -24.33 27.20 -5.46
N PHE A 880 -23.54 27.10 -6.52
CA PHE A 880 -23.98 26.63 -7.84
C PHE A 880 -23.73 25.13 -7.95
N VAL A 881 -24.79 24.36 -8.19
CA VAL A 881 -24.71 22.90 -8.34
C VAL A 881 -25.15 22.51 -9.75
N GLY A 882 -24.19 22.00 -10.53
CA GLY A 882 -24.38 21.48 -11.87
C GLY A 882 -24.76 20.00 -11.83
N THR A 883 -25.99 19.68 -12.23
CA THR A 883 -26.50 18.31 -12.29
C THR A 883 -26.61 17.85 -13.73
N ARG A 884 -26.26 16.58 -14.02
CA ARG A 884 -26.55 16.00 -15.33
C ARG A 884 -27.93 15.34 -15.28
N PRO A 885 -28.91 15.79 -16.07
CA PRO A 885 -30.20 15.13 -16.12
C PRO A 885 -30.06 13.76 -16.78
N GLY A 886 -30.72 12.75 -16.21
CA GLY A 886 -30.90 11.45 -16.84
C GLY A 886 -31.75 11.58 -18.10
N LYS A 887 -31.17 11.94 -19.25
CA LYS A 887 -31.91 12.09 -20.52
C LYS A 887 -32.54 10.77 -21.00
N ILE A 888 -32.11 9.63 -20.46
CA ILE A 888 -32.75 8.32 -20.60
C ILE A 888 -33.31 7.97 -19.23
N ALA A 889 -34.60 7.59 -19.15
CA ALA A 889 -35.31 7.27 -17.90
C ALA A 889 -34.65 6.18 -17.01
N GLN A 890 -33.60 5.53 -17.50
CA GLN A 890 -32.83 4.49 -16.81
C GLN A 890 -31.53 4.99 -16.15
N ILE A 891 -31.09 6.23 -16.38
CA ILE A 891 -29.87 6.81 -15.77
C ILE A 891 -30.28 7.82 -14.70
N PRO A 892 -30.08 7.54 -13.40
CA PRO A 892 -30.39 8.49 -12.34
C PRO A 892 -29.54 9.77 -12.44
N PRO A 893 -30.04 10.93 -11.96
CA PRO A 893 -29.25 12.16 -11.92
C PRO A 893 -28.07 12.03 -10.96
N HIS A 894 -26.98 12.76 -11.23
CA HIS A 894 -25.84 12.92 -10.33
C HIS A 894 -25.29 14.36 -10.37
N VAL A 895 -24.60 14.79 -9.32
CA VAL A 895 -23.87 16.07 -9.32
C VAL A 895 -22.58 15.92 -10.14
N ALA A 896 -22.43 16.78 -11.15
CA ALA A 896 -21.28 16.78 -12.05
C ALA A 896 -20.30 17.91 -11.71
N ALA A 897 -20.80 19.06 -11.26
CA ALA A 897 -19.98 20.22 -10.94
C ALA A 897 -20.57 21.01 -9.76
N VAL A 898 -19.69 21.67 -9.01
CA VAL A 898 -20.05 22.56 -7.90
C VAL A 898 -19.11 23.76 -7.94
N ASP A 899 -19.66 24.96 -7.82
CA ASP A 899 -18.90 26.21 -7.78
C ASP A 899 -19.62 27.24 -6.88
N VAL A 900 -18.93 28.29 -6.47
CA VAL A 900 -19.47 29.46 -5.78
C VAL A 900 -19.64 30.65 -6.74
N LYS A 901 -19.05 30.57 -7.94
CA LYS A 901 -19.23 31.53 -9.02
C LYS A 901 -20.32 31.05 -10.00
N PRO A 902 -21.03 31.99 -10.65
CA PRO A 902 -21.95 31.64 -11.73
C PRO A 902 -21.20 30.90 -12.85
N PRO A 903 -21.76 29.83 -13.43
CA PRO A 903 -21.12 29.10 -14.51
C PRO A 903 -21.00 29.96 -15.78
N GLU A 904 -19.84 29.91 -16.43
CA GLU A 904 -19.54 30.70 -17.65
C GLU A 904 -20.28 30.17 -18.89
N THR A 905 -20.55 28.86 -18.95
CA THR A 905 -21.29 28.20 -20.03
C THR A 905 -22.59 27.59 -19.52
N LYS A 906 -23.68 27.75 -20.28
CA LYS A 906 -25.03 27.26 -19.90
C LYS A 906 -25.38 25.88 -20.45
N ASP A 907 -24.54 25.29 -21.30
CA ASP A 907 -24.99 24.24 -22.21
C ASP A 907 -24.68 22.80 -21.74
N GLU A 908 -23.75 22.61 -20.78
CA GLU A 908 -23.29 21.26 -20.38
C GLU A 908 -24.09 20.64 -19.21
N TRP A 909 -24.51 21.45 -18.23
CA TRP A 909 -25.14 20.98 -16.99
C TRP A 909 -26.44 21.73 -16.69
N THR A 910 -27.38 21.05 -16.02
CA THR A 910 -28.53 21.72 -15.40
C THR A 910 -28.07 22.33 -14.08
N TRP A 911 -27.74 23.62 -14.13
CA TRP A 911 -27.29 24.39 -12.97
C TRP A 911 -28.45 24.85 -12.08
N ARG A 912 -28.27 24.74 -10.77
CA ARG A 912 -29.13 25.32 -9.75
C ARG A 912 -28.32 26.23 -8.83
N GLU A 913 -28.86 27.41 -8.55
CA GLU A 913 -28.32 28.34 -7.57
C GLU A 913 -28.99 28.08 -6.22
N LEU A 914 -28.19 27.78 -5.20
CA LEU A 914 -28.64 27.57 -3.83
C LEU A 914 -28.14 28.75 -2.99
N PRO A 915 -29.01 29.68 -2.56
CA PRO A 915 -28.60 30.81 -1.73
C PRO A 915 -27.92 30.36 -0.44
N TRP A 916 -27.04 31.19 0.15
CA TRP A 916 -26.42 30.97 1.47
C TRP A 916 -27.40 31.16 2.64
N LYS A 917 -28.56 30.50 2.53
CA LYS A 917 -29.65 30.50 3.50
C LYS A 917 -30.40 29.17 3.40
N GLY A 918 -30.96 28.70 4.51
CA GLY A 918 -31.72 27.46 4.55
C GLY A 918 -30.84 26.22 4.56
N THR A 919 -31.41 25.07 4.22
CA THR A 919 -30.78 23.74 4.36
C THR A 919 -30.60 23.06 3.01
N LEU A 920 -29.39 22.56 2.76
CA LEU A 920 -29.07 21.65 1.67
C LEU A 920 -29.39 20.22 2.09
N GLU A 921 -30.26 19.55 1.34
CA GLU A 921 -30.47 18.10 1.47
C GLU A 921 -29.81 17.36 0.32
N TRP A 922 -29.03 16.34 0.67
CA TRP A 922 -28.28 15.51 -0.26
C TRP A 922 -28.69 14.05 -0.09
N TRP A 923 -29.48 13.58 -1.05
CA TRP A 923 -29.88 12.18 -1.18
C TRP A 923 -28.94 11.48 -2.16
N PHE A 924 -28.41 10.32 -1.80
CA PHE A 924 -27.39 9.69 -2.64
C PHE A 924 -27.31 8.17 -2.50
N SER A 925 -26.79 7.50 -3.53
CA SER A 925 -26.34 6.12 -3.42
C SER A 925 -24.80 6.06 -3.34
N PRO A 926 -24.20 5.48 -2.27
CA PRO A 926 -22.75 5.33 -2.20
C PRO A 926 -22.18 4.39 -3.27
N TYR A 927 -22.99 3.51 -3.88
CA TYR A 927 -22.50 2.59 -4.91
C TYR A 927 -22.28 3.25 -6.28
N SER A 928 -23.21 4.12 -6.69
CA SER A 928 -23.25 4.73 -8.04
C SER A 928 -22.99 6.24 -8.04
N LEU A 929 -23.00 6.88 -6.87
CA LEU A 929 -23.01 8.34 -6.70
C LEU A 929 -24.16 9.02 -7.47
N ASP A 930 -25.27 8.31 -7.61
CA ASP A 930 -26.50 8.92 -8.08
C ASP A 930 -27.06 9.78 -6.95
N THR A 931 -27.47 11.01 -7.26
CA THR A 931 -27.81 12.02 -6.27
C THR A 931 -29.06 12.81 -6.63
N SER A 932 -29.84 13.17 -5.62
CA SER A 932 -30.92 14.15 -5.71
C SER A 932 -30.68 15.24 -4.67
N ILE A 933 -30.66 16.49 -5.14
CA ILE A 933 -30.40 17.67 -4.31
C ILE A 933 -31.69 18.46 -4.13
N ALA A 934 -32.01 18.80 -2.89
CA ALA A 934 -33.08 19.72 -2.53
C ALA A 934 -32.54 20.87 -1.66
N HIS A 935 -33.16 22.03 -1.81
CA HIS A 935 -32.90 23.21 -0.99
C HIS A 935 -34.20 23.58 -0.31
N VAL A 936 -34.16 23.66 1.02
CA VAL A 936 -35.31 24.01 1.85
C VAL A 936 -35.01 25.35 2.51
N ALA A 937 -35.81 26.35 2.17
CA ALA A 937 -35.59 27.76 2.52
C ALA A 937 -35.87 28.10 3.98
#